data_AF-A0AAF0EVG4-F1
#
_entry.id   AF-A0AAF0EVG4-F1
#
_cell.length_a   1.000
_cell.length_b   1.000
_cell.length_c   1.000
_cell.angle_alpha   90.00
_cell.angle_beta   90.00
_cell.angle_gamma   90.00
#
_symmetry.space_group_name_H-M   'P 1'
#
loop_
_entity.id
_entity.type
_entity.pdbx_description
1 polymer ?
#
loop_
_entity_poly.entity_id
_entity_poly.type
_entity_poly.pdbx_seq_one_letter_code
_entity_poly.pdbx_strand_id
1 'polypeptide(L)'
;MRTAGWWAVAGVAAALCGVHADSRNLVDVISTRRDLSHFVHLLQRTRLLPTLNRMQELDEGQTGMTLFAPNNAAFEQAMQGDSLRAEFWRQALQDEPSDNIHAALRQQLWYHVVNYTLSEPGNGIELHETLHFPSRKRLEEPTRPGPIPQPPNGPPHPGAEDQGGLLAGYGQLLRIAKDGRTTKVGVDAKGRGGATVTDIDRSSSRGVVMVTDAILDLPPTLMALLQTAPQVARVFSQLSNKTLHTLSTTAHMTMFLPSENALEALSPLEQEYIHGQWAEADEDRLKLFAWHASSIGLGSGKVGYAYRLRDAHDVDLTTVLGGEMHVRAEDGTIDVGGARVVEEDILTENGVVHTVDDLHLPFGDLGMTPEKYLLVLRAVRFVRLLRETGLAHYVNQDPHEPPREEAPQGAFTIVAPSDEALDRWLDAQRRSALVVQNAPHLDNAAPEPDMHELRQLLLYHILPGHLPNGTKERLLSTELHTPQLGGGAQRIVLEHTAANTTLGGVAMDSAPICAGNTTMYLASDVLPVPGSVVSAAAASSLTTYVAAARASGMQDTLRTVPNTTYLVPHDEAFAELGLVTKYLLLPAKQSREDMANVLQYHAVRGIHYNDTLGTEWAPFSTHTNETVHLRIARGRIEAQWADKHVAQSRVVDRLTETGVLHSIDRVSYPPELSISMEKLLRAANASEMLRLVRRTGFDWVLDREVPHDTGSRCAKKTVLLVPTDAAFARMNLTHYESDEMLLRTLVAQHILLVDDCGKKRRASPLRLPISLQDDAVHVSLLDKSEGGTSQHGALAFRRVSRPSADALGYVVGVLGTRGTSGHRHYAHVLDFGSVYDQEACHEALCAGGIFTLDGVIEPYLPGWFFRWGWFSLVGLLGVVALCSGGAYVYLCMRSRGYRQIPDALEGEEE
;
A
#
# COMPACT_ATOMS: atom_id res chain seq x y z
N MET A 1 -103.95 74.32 56.41
CA MET A 1 -105.01 73.29 56.54
C MET A 1 -104.38 71.93 56.28
N ARG A 2 -104.40 71.04 57.31
CA ARG A 2 -104.42 69.55 57.29
C ARG A 2 -103.40 68.81 56.40
N THR A 3 -102.29 68.26 56.92
CA THR A 3 -102.05 67.04 57.75
C THR A 3 -101.71 65.79 56.94
N ALA A 4 -100.61 65.12 57.37
CA ALA A 4 -100.23 63.70 57.24
C ALA A 4 -99.81 63.21 55.84
N GLY A 5 -98.81 62.34 55.66
CA GLY A 5 -97.91 61.57 56.54
C GLY A 5 -96.79 60.98 55.65
N TRP A 6 -95.54 60.96 56.12
CA TRP A 6 -94.84 59.80 56.70
C TRP A 6 -93.98 58.99 55.70
N TRP A 7 -92.64 59.16 55.83
CA TRP A 7 -91.48 58.24 55.61
C TRP A 7 -91.42 57.46 54.28
N ALA A 8 -90.35 57.42 53.48
CA ALA A 8 -88.91 57.30 53.78
C ALA A 8 -88.08 57.73 52.54
N VAL A 9 -87.06 58.58 52.70
CA VAL A 9 -85.61 58.27 52.72
C VAL A 9 -85.02 57.75 51.40
N ALA A 10 -84.29 58.67 50.76
CA ALA A 10 -83.02 58.53 50.05
C ALA A 10 -82.85 57.39 49.02
N GLY A 11 -82.99 57.76 47.75
CA GLY A 11 -82.41 57.06 46.61
C GLY A 11 -82.81 57.80 45.34
N VAL A 12 -81.84 58.07 44.47
CA VAL A 12 -82.00 58.67 43.12
C VAL A 12 -82.01 60.21 43.06
N ALA A 13 -80.80 60.80 43.11
CA ALA A 13 -80.48 62.05 42.39
C ALA A 13 -78.94 62.22 42.29
N ALA A 14 -78.27 61.23 41.71
CA ALA A 14 -76.87 61.32 41.28
C ALA A 14 -76.72 60.57 39.96
N ALA A 15 -77.42 61.06 38.94
CA ALA A 15 -77.22 60.65 37.56
C ALA A 15 -77.47 61.89 36.70
N LEU A 16 -76.40 62.36 36.05
CA LEU A 16 -76.29 63.37 34.97
C LEU A 16 -75.12 64.33 35.22
N CYS A 17 -73.93 63.77 35.36
CA CYS A 17 -72.71 64.33 34.80
C CYS A 17 -71.87 63.13 34.37
N GLY A 18 -72.14 62.64 33.15
CA GLY A 18 -71.32 61.65 32.49
C GLY A 18 -69.96 62.26 32.21
N VAL A 19 -69.00 62.01 33.10
CA VAL A 19 -67.58 62.10 32.77
C VAL A 19 -67.36 61.08 31.66
N HIS A 20 -67.11 61.57 30.44
CA HIS A 20 -66.62 60.74 29.36
C HIS A 20 -65.37 60.05 29.90
N ALA A 21 -65.38 58.72 29.97
CA ALA A 21 -64.17 57.96 30.23
C ALA A 21 -63.21 58.28 29.08
N ASP A 22 -62.20 59.11 29.34
CA ASP A 22 -61.06 59.28 28.44
C ASP A 22 -60.50 57.89 28.18
N SER A 23 -60.71 57.38 26.97
CA SER A 23 -60.17 56.10 26.53
C SER A 23 -58.66 56.26 26.39
N ARG A 24 -57.93 56.05 27.49
CA ARG A 24 -56.46 56.08 27.49
C ARG A 24 -55.94 55.09 26.45
N ASN A 25 -55.08 55.57 25.57
CA ASN A 25 -54.38 54.75 24.60
C ASN A 25 -53.29 53.93 25.32
N LEU A 26 -52.87 52.78 24.78
CA LEU A 26 -51.77 51.98 25.35
C LEU A 26 -50.46 52.76 25.52
N VAL A 27 -50.19 53.75 24.66
CA VAL A 27 -49.01 54.62 24.80
C VAL A 27 -49.11 55.52 26.04
N ASP A 28 -50.32 55.97 26.41
CA ASP A 28 -50.56 56.72 27.64
C ASP A 28 -50.40 55.81 28.87
N VAL A 29 -50.84 54.55 28.77
CA VAL A 29 -50.69 53.54 29.82
C VAL A 29 -49.21 53.27 30.09
N ILE A 30 -48.39 52.98 29.07
CA ILE A 30 -46.96 52.71 29.30
C ILE A 30 -46.16 53.95 29.70
N SER A 31 -46.52 55.14 29.23
CA SER A 31 -45.79 56.38 29.56
C SER A 31 -46.04 56.90 30.97
N THR A 32 -47.17 56.52 31.59
CA THR A 32 -47.48 56.86 32.99
C THR A 32 -46.81 55.93 34.00
N ARG A 33 -46.27 54.79 33.56
CA ARG A 33 -45.63 53.77 34.37
C ARG A 33 -44.12 54.00 34.52
N ARG A 34 -43.67 54.27 35.75
CA ARG A 34 -42.24 54.52 36.05
C ARG A 34 -41.37 53.28 35.86
N ASP A 35 -41.94 52.10 36.09
CA ASP A 35 -41.30 50.80 35.92
C ASP A 35 -41.06 50.41 34.45
N LEU A 36 -41.63 51.14 33.49
CA LEU A 36 -41.48 50.92 32.04
C LEU A 36 -40.66 52.02 31.33
N SER A 37 -39.99 52.90 32.07
CA SER A 37 -39.32 54.08 31.49
C SER A 37 -38.25 53.73 30.46
N HIS A 38 -37.46 52.66 30.66
CA HIS A 38 -36.48 52.19 29.68
C HIS A 38 -37.14 51.72 28.38
N PHE A 39 -38.24 50.96 28.49
CA PHE A 39 -38.98 50.48 27.33
C PHE A 39 -39.59 51.63 26.51
N VAL A 40 -40.20 52.61 27.18
CA VAL A 40 -40.74 53.81 26.54
C VAL A 40 -39.65 54.62 25.86
N HIS A 41 -38.50 54.79 26.51
CA HIS A 41 -37.34 55.48 25.92
C HIS A 41 -36.87 54.80 24.63
N LEU A 42 -36.78 53.46 24.60
CA LEU A 42 -36.40 52.71 23.41
C LEU A 42 -37.45 52.83 22.28
N LEU A 43 -38.75 52.84 22.60
CA LEU A 43 -39.82 53.09 21.63
C LEU A 43 -39.77 54.51 21.06
N GLN A 44 -39.42 55.52 21.87
CA GLN A 44 -39.20 56.90 21.41
C GLN A 44 -37.99 56.98 20.49
N ARG A 45 -36.87 56.40 20.92
CA ARG A 45 -35.60 56.37 20.19
C ARG A 45 -35.74 55.72 18.82
N THR A 46 -36.53 54.64 18.73
CA THR A 46 -36.81 53.95 17.47
C THR A 46 -37.92 54.57 16.64
N ARG A 47 -38.55 55.64 17.15
CA ARG A 47 -39.71 56.35 16.58
C ARG A 47 -40.91 55.44 16.35
N LEU A 48 -41.11 54.45 17.22
CA LEU A 48 -42.24 53.52 17.17
C LEU A 48 -43.49 54.03 17.87
N LEU A 49 -43.37 54.95 18.85
CA LEU A 49 -44.55 55.51 19.53
C LEU A 49 -45.61 56.11 18.59
N PRO A 50 -45.26 56.96 17.59
CA PRO A 50 -46.24 57.49 16.65
C PRO A 50 -46.93 56.38 15.83
N THR A 51 -46.20 55.32 15.51
CA THR A 51 -46.73 54.17 14.78
C THR A 51 -47.70 53.37 15.63
N LEU A 52 -47.36 53.07 16.89
CA LEU A 52 -48.24 52.38 17.83
C LEU A 52 -49.53 53.18 18.12
N ASN A 53 -49.43 54.51 18.20
CA ASN A 53 -50.61 55.37 18.32
C ASN A 53 -51.50 55.28 17.08
N ARG A 54 -50.90 55.42 15.89
CA ARG A 54 -51.63 55.33 14.62
C ARG A 54 -52.31 53.98 14.43
N MET A 55 -51.68 52.88 14.85
CA MET A 55 -52.29 51.53 14.79
C MET A 55 -53.57 51.45 15.61
N GLN A 56 -53.59 52.06 16.79
CA GLN A 56 -54.76 52.07 17.67
C GLN A 56 -55.86 53.03 17.19
N GLU A 57 -55.50 54.11 16.51
CA GLU A 57 -56.45 55.06 15.91
C GLU A 57 -57.14 54.49 14.67
N LEU A 58 -56.40 53.75 13.83
CA LEU A 58 -56.87 53.19 12.55
C LEU A 58 -57.44 51.76 12.67
N ASP A 59 -57.61 51.24 13.90
CA ASP A 59 -58.22 49.94 14.14
C ASP A 59 -59.75 50.00 13.93
N GLU A 60 -60.17 49.92 12.67
CA GLU A 60 -61.59 49.89 12.27
C GLU A 60 -62.31 48.62 12.77
N GLY A 61 -61.57 47.55 13.08
CA GLY A 61 -62.09 46.26 13.52
C GLY A 61 -62.24 46.10 15.04
N GLN A 62 -61.75 47.06 15.83
CA GLN A 62 -61.64 46.97 17.30
C GLN A 62 -60.93 45.71 17.79
N THR A 63 -59.93 45.21 17.05
CA THR A 63 -59.15 44.04 17.47
C THR A 63 -58.24 44.37 18.64
N GLY A 64 -57.88 45.66 18.82
CA GLY A 64 -56.97 46.17 19.83
C GLY A 64 -55.54 45.65 19.66
N MET A 65 -54.69 45.81 20.67
CA MET A 65 -53.27 45.43 20.62
C MET A 65 -52.79 44.87 21.97
N THR A 66 -51.88 43.90 21.95
CA THR A 66 -51.20 43.45 23.17
C THR A 66 -49.72 43.81 23.13
N LEU A 67 -49.25 44.45 24.20
CA LEU A 67 -47.87 44.90 24.35
C LEU A 67 -47.21 44.16 25.51
N PHE A 68 -46.19 43.36 25.22
CA PHE A 68 -45.33 42.75 26.22
C PHE A 68 -44.24 43.76 26.60
N ALA A 69 -44.39 44.44 27.73
CA ALA A 69 -43.51 45.53 28.13
C ALA A 69 -42.50 45.05 29.19
N PRO A 70 -41.21 44.89 28.87
CA PRO A 70 -40.22 44.55 29.87
C PRO A 70 -40.05 45.70 30.86
N ASN A 71 -40.02 45.38 32.15
CA ASN A 71 -39.77 46.37 33.19
C ASN A 71 -38.31 46.82 33.21
N ASN A 72 -38.00 47.89 33.94
CA ASN A 72 -36.63 48.42 33.99
C ASN A 72 -35.61 47.38 34.51
N ALA A 73 -36.00 46.53 35.47
CA ALA A 73 -35.14 45.48 36.01
C ALA A 73 -34.78 44.42 34.94
N ALA A 74 -35.67 44.13 34.00
CA ALA A 74 -35.41 43.27 32.85
C ALA A 74 -34.24 43.80 32.00
N PHE A 75 -34.22 45.11 31.74
CA PHE A 75 -33.12 45.75 31.00
C PHE A 75 -31.83 45.80 31.82
N GLU A 76 -31.92 46.10 33.12
CA GLU A 76 -30.76 46.07 34.03
C GLU A 76 -30.11 44.69 34.05
N GLN A 77 -30.90 43.62 34.10
CA GLN A 77 -30.41 42.25 34.03
C GLN A 77 -29.81 41.92 32.66
N ALA A 78 -30.45 42.35 31.57
CA ALA A 78 -29.96 42.11 30.21
C ALA A 78 -28.61 42.80 29.90
N MET A 79 -28.26 43.86 30.63
CA MET A 79 -26.98 44.58 30.52
C MET A 79 -25.84 43.99 31.37
N GLN A 80 -26.12 43.00 32.23
CA GLN A 80 -25.10 42.41 33.10
C GLN A 80 -24.20 41.42 32.34
N GLY A 81 -22.90 41.47 32.65
CA GLY A 81 -21.88 40.59 32.08
C GLY A 81 -21.28 41.07 30.76
N ASP A 82 -20.35 40.27 30.22
CA ASP A 82 -19.51 40.62 29.06
C ASP A 82 -19.96 39.96 27.74
N SER A 83 -21.25 39.63 27.60
CA SER A 83 -21.79 39.04 26.37
C SER A 83 -22.06 40.09 25.29
N LEU A 84 -22.04 39.69 24.00
CA LEU A 84 -22.45 40.55 22.89
C LEU A 84 -23.89 41.08 23.04
N ARG A 85 -24.76 40.28 23.66
CA ARG A 85 -26.13 40.68 24.01
C ARG A 85 -26.14 41.79 25.07
N ALA A 86 -25.32 41.67 26.11
CA ALA A 86 -25.21 42.69 27.15
C ALA A 86 -24.61 44.00 26.59
N GLU A 87 -23.62 43.91 25.71
CA GLU A 87 -23.07 45.05 24.98
C GLU A 87 -24.14 45.73 24.12
N PHE A 88 -24.93 44.96 23.36
CA PHE A 88 -26.03 45.49 22.55
C PHE A 88 -27.02 46.31 23.38
N TRP A 89 -27.46 45.79 24.54
CA TRP A 89 -28.41 46.51 25.39
C TRP A 89 -27.80 47.73 26.09
N ARG A 90 -26.50 47.68 26.45
CA ARG A 90 -25.78 48.85 26.96
C ARG A 90 -25.72 49.95 25.90
N GLN A 91 -25.36 49.62 24.67
CA GLN A 91 -25.34 50.58 23.55
C GLN A 91 -26.73 51.11 23.22
N ALA A 92 -27.77 50.26 23.31
CA ALA A 92 -29.15 50.65 23.02
C ALA A 92 -29.69 51.74 23.96
N LEU A 93 -29.17 51.81 25.18
CA LEU A 93 -29.57 52.76 26.22
C LEU A 93 -28.57 53.93 26.41
N GLN A 94 -27.44 53.95 25.67
CA GLN A 94 -26.48 55.07 25.67
C GLN A 94 -26.96 56.24 24.82
N ASP A 95 -26.61 57.48 25.15
CA ASP A 95 -27.10 58.67 24.44
C ASP A 95 -26.59 58.76 22.97
N GLU A 96 -25.37 58.31 22.68
CA GLU A 96 -24.79 58.26 21.32
C GLU A 96 -24.38 56.82 20.95
N PRO A 97 -25.18 56.11 20.14
CA PRO A 97 -24.90 54.72 19.77
C PRO A 97 -24.01 54.64 18.52
N SER A 98 -23.44 53.46 18.25
CA SER A 98 -22.83 53.16 16.95
C SER A 98 -23.86 53.17 15.81
N ASP A 99 -23.40 53.26 14.56
CA ASP A 99 -24.26 53.25 13.38
C ASP A 99 -25.17 52.00 13.32
N ASN A 100 -26.42 52.20 12.89
CA ASN A 100 -27.50 51.22 12.65
C ASN A 100 -28.20 50.52 13.84
N ILE A 101 -27.97 50.89 15.10
CA ILE A 101 -28.66 50.27 16.26
C ILE A 101 -30.20 50.38 16.20
N HIS A 102 -30.72 51.45 15.58
CA HIS A 102 -32.16 51.71 15.49
C HIS A 102 -32.92 50.64 14.68
N ALA A 103 -32.28 50.05 13.66
CA ALA A 103 -32.88 49.01 12.84
C ALA A 103 -33.06 47.71 13.65
N ALA A 104 -31.99 47.26 14.30
CA ALA A 104 -32.00 46.09 15.17
C ALA A 104 -32.98 46.26 16.35
N LEU A 105 -32.99 47.44 16.98
CA LEU A 105 -33.94 47.72 18.07
C LEU A 105 -35.39 47.69 17.62
N ARG A 106 -35.72 48.20 16.43
CA ARG A 106 -37.09 48.10 15.90
C ARG A 106 -37.51 46.64 15.72
N GLN A 107 -36.62 45.81 15.18
CA GLN A 107 -36.90 44.39 15.01
C GLN A 107 -37.22 43.71 16.34
N GLN A 108 -36.40 43.97 17.37
CA GLN A 108 -36.59 43.46 18.72
C GLN A 108 -37.91 43.94 19.35
N LEU A 109 -38.20 45.24 19.25
CA LEU A 109 -39.40 45.83 19.86
C LEU A 109 -40.68 45.37 19.18
N TRP A 110 -40.67 45.14 17.86
CA TRP A 110 -41.84 44.59 17.17
C TRP A 110 -42.20 43.16 17.60
N TYR A 111 -41.24 42.39 18.12
CA TYR A 111 -41.51 41.04 18.65
C TYR A 111 -42.31 41.08 19.96
N HIS A 112 -42.34 42.24 20.61
CA HIS A 112 -43.09 42.47 21.84
C HIS A 112 -44.54 42.93 21.58
N VAL A 113 -44.98 42.97 20.31
CA VAL A 113 -46.29 43.51 19.93
C VAL A 113 -47.10 42.47 19.18
N VAL A 114 -48.34 42.27 19.60
CA VAL A 114 -49.35 41.45 18.90
C VAL A 114 -50.52 42.36 18.51
N ASN A 115 -50.97 42.26 17.26
CA ASN A 115 -51.96 43.18 16.66
C ASN A 115 -53.43 42.87 17.03
N TYR A 116 -53.64 42.25 18.19
CA TYR A 116 -54.95 41.99 18.76
C TYR A 116 -54.84 41.89 20.28
N THR A 117 -55.96 42.10 20.95
CA THR A 117 -56.05 42.02 22.41
C THR A 117 -56.13 40.56 22.85
N LEU A 118 -55.13 40.10 23.60
CA LEU A 118 -55.14 38.76 24.16
C LEU A 118 -56.14 38.67 25.32
N SER A 119 -57.02 37.66 25.22
CA SER A 119 -57.83 37.21 26.35
C SER A 119 -56.93 36.59 27.41
N GLU A 120 -57.44 36.31 28.61
CA GLU A 120 -56.62 35.55 29.57
C GLU A 120 -56.22 34.19 28.95
N PRO A 121 -54.92 33.87 28.86
CA PRO A 121 -54.49 32.62 28.24
C PRO A 121 -55.08 31.42 28.99
N GLY A 122 -55.44 30.36 28.24
CA GLY A 122 -55.85 29.09 28.84
C GLY A 122 -54.69 28.42 29.57
N ASN A 123 -54.95 27.40 30.40
CA ASN A 123 -53.87 26.54 30.88
C ASN A 123 -53.32 25.74 29.70
N GLY A 124 -52.02 25.85 29.42
CA GLY A 124 -51.39 25.26 28.25
C GLY A 124 -50.39 26.20 27.58
N ILE A 125 -50.01 25.86 26.33
CA ILE A 125 -49.08 26.63 25.50
C ILE A 125 -49.83 27.07 24.25
N GLU A 126 -49.84 28.38 23.98
CA GLU A 126 -50.49 29.00 22.82
C GLU A 126 -49.45 29.73 21.94
N LEU A 127 -49.64 29.69 20.62
CA LEU A 127 -48.81 30.39 19.64
C LEU A 127 -49.52 31.63 19.11
N HIS A 128 -48.84 32.78 19.14
CA HIS A 128 -49.36 34.04 18.66
C HIS A 128 -48.41 34.69 17.65
N GLU A 129 -48.96 35.21 16.56
CA GLU A 129 -48.21 35.95 15.56
C GLU A 129 -47.93 37.38 16.05
N THR A 130 -46.65 37.76 16.05
CA THR A 130 -46.19 39.11 16.43
C THR A 130 -46.12 40.05 15.23
N LEU A 131 -45.86 41.33 15.47
CA LEU A 131 -45.56 42.30 14.41
C LEU A 131 -44.09 42.30 13.98
N HIS A 132 -43.29 41.35 14.46
CA HIS A 132 -41.92 41.18 13.99
C HIS A 132 -41.91 40.38 12.69
N PHE A 133 -41.52 41.03 11.60
CA PHE A 133 -41.29 40.39 10.30
C PHE A 133 -39.77 40.31 10.06
N PRO A 134 -39.14 39.14 10.26
CA PRO A 134 -37.69 39.01 10.13
C PRO A 134 -37.22 39.36 8.72
N SER A 135 -36.22 40.24 8.63
CA SER A 135 -35.61 40.70 7.38
C SER A 135 -34.17 41.14 7.64
N ARG A 136 -33.24 40.65 6.83
CA ARG A 136 -31.82 41.02 6.93
C ARG A 136 -31.43 42.22 6.07
N LYS A 137 -32.16 42.52 4.99
CA LYS A 137 -31.96 43.76 4.20
C LYS A 137 -32.19 45.02 5.06
N ARG A 138 -33.12 44.94 6.02
CA ARG A 138 -33.43 46.02 6.97
C ARG A 138 -32.31 46.34 7.98
N LEU A 139 -31.30 45.49 8.15
CA LEU A 139 -30.18 45.72 9.07
C LEU A 139 -29.06 46.57 8.44
N GLU A 140 -28.97 46.58 7.10
CA GLU A 140 -27.89 47.24 6.36
C GLU A 140 -28.31 48.60 5.78
N GLU A 141 -29.61 48.90 5.71
CA GLU A 141 -30.13 50.16 5.19
C GLU A 141 -30.40 51.20 6.31
N PRO A 142 -30.11 52.50 6.09
CA PRO A 142 -30.51 53.58 7.00
C PRO A 142 -32.04 53.71 7.00
N THR A 143 -32.68 52.99 7.91
CA THR A 143 -34.12 52.86 7.96
C THR A 143 -34.76 54.09 8.61
N ARG A 144 -35.44 54.90 7.80
CA ARG A 144 -36.40 55.92 8.28
C ARG A 144 -37.59 55.20 8.94
N PRO A 145 -38.30 55.81 9.91
CA PRO A 145 -39.56 55.25 10.39
C PRO A 145 -40.53 55.09 9.20
N GLY A 146 -40.81 53.84 8.83
CA GLY A 146 -41.70 53.47 7.74
C GLY A 146 -43.15 53.32 8.20
N PRO A 147 -44.08 53.01 7.27
CA PRO A 147 -45.47 52.66 7.60
C PRO A 147 -45.55 51.44 8.53
N ILE A 148 -46.72 51.23 9.13
CA ILE A 148 -47.05 50.05 9.95
C ILE A 148 -46.60 48.78 9.20
N PRO A 149 -45.90 47.82 9.83
CA PRO A 149 -45.57 46.56 9.17
C PRO A 149 -46.85 45.89 8.67
N GLN A 150 -46.98 45.71 7.35
CA GLN A 150 -48.12 45.04 6.72
C GLN A 150 -47.68 43.70 6.15
N PRO A 151 -48.50 42.65 6.26
CA PRO A 151 -48.33 41.46 5.43
C PRO A 151 -48.50 41.84 3.93
N PRO A 152 -47.76 41.21 3.01
CA PRO A 152 -47.83 41.55 1.59
C PRO A 152 -49.19 41.16 0.99
N ASN A 153 -50.07 42.12 0.75
CA ASN A 153 -51.37 41.91 0.09
C ASN A 153 -51.35 42.48 -1.35
N GLY A 154 -50.85 41.70 -2.32
CA GLY A 154 -50.98 41.95 -3.77
C GLY A 154 -50.38 43.27 -4.31
N PRO A 155 -50.42 43.48 -5.64
CA PRO A 155 -49.24 43.40 -6.52
C PRO A 155 -48.07 44.32 -6.08
N PRO A 156 -46.83 44.03 -6.50
CA PRO A 156 -45.62 44.62 -5.93
C PRO A 156 -45.68 46.15 -5.97
N HIS A 157 -45.76 46.75 -4.79
CA HIS A 157 -45.53 48.17 -4.62
C HIS A 157 -44.00 48.37 -4.60
N PRO A 158 -43.47 49.39 -5.29
CA PRO A 158 -42.05 49.71 -5.29
C PRO A 158 -41.69 50.21 -3.88
N GLY A 159 -41.25 49.27 -3.03
CA GLY A 159 -41.12 49.43 -1.57
C GLY A 159 -41.41 48.13 -0.78
N ALA A 160 -42.03 47.13 -1.41
CA ALA A 160 -42.14 45.76 -0.89
C ALA A 160 -40.82 44.99 -1.13
N GLU A 161 -39.75 45.45 -0.49
CA GLU A 161 -38.38 45.16 -0.94
C GLU A 161 -37.80 43.80 -0.55
N ASP A 162 -38.56 42.94 0.16
CA ASP A 162 -38.17 41.56 0.52
C ASP A 162 -39.24 40.48 0.18
N GLN A 163 -40.24 40.77 -0.66
CA GLN A 163 -41.28 39.80 -1.08
C GLN A 163 -41.89 38.96 0.08
N GLY A 164 -42.09 39.56 1.26
CA GLY A 164 -42.61 38.87 2.45
C GLY A 164 -41.58 38.58 3.55
N GLY A 165 -40.29 38.89 3.37
CA GLY A 165 -39.28 38.64 4.41
C GLY A 165 -39.00 37.15 4.63
N LEU A 166 -38.23 36.80 5.67
CA LEU A 166 -37.76 35.43 5.88
C LEU A 166 -38.87 34.43 6.24
N LEU A 167 -40.09 34.89 6.56
CA LEU A 167 -41.23 34.04 6.89
C LEU A 167 -42.39 34.18 5.89
N ALA A 168 -42.12 34.59 4.64
CA ALA A 168 -43.12 34.68 3.56
C ALA A 168 -44.38 35.51 3.90
N GLY A 169 -44.17 36.65 4.55
CA GLY A 169 -45.18 37.66 4.83
C GLY A 169 -45.85 37.52 6.19
N TYR A 170 -45.44 36.52 6.97
CA TYR A 170 -45.95 36.26 8.32
C TYR A 170 -45.04 36.87 9.39
N GLY A 171 -45.66 37.29 10.48
CA GLY A 171 -44.98 37.65 11.70
C GLY A 171 -44.34 36.43 12.36
N GLN A 172 -43.25 36.67 13.06
CA GLN A 172 -42.60 35.64 13.86
C GLN A 172 -43.52 35.22 14.99
N LEU A 173 -43.59 33.92 15.25
CA LEU A 173 -44.45 33.38 16.30
C LEU A 173 -43.82 33.59 17.68
N LEU A 174 -44.69 33.76 18.67
CA LEU A 174 -44.38 33.91 20.08
C LEU A 174 -45.23 32.93 20.88
N ARG A 175 -44.58 32.15 21.74
CA ARG A 175 -45.27 31.22 22.64
C ARG A 175 -45.64 31.88 23.95
N ILE A 176 -46.85 31.61 24.41
CA ILE A 176 -47.32 31.97 25.75
C ILE A 176 -47.69 30.68 26.47
N ALA A 177 -47.06 30.42 27.61
CA ALA A 177 -47.39 29.30 28.48
C ALA A 177 -48.02 29.80 29.77
N LYS A 178 -49.11 29.17 30.19
CA LYS A 178 -49.72 29.40 31.50
C LYS A 178 -49.75 28.11 32.30
N ASP A 179 -49.12 28.16 33.46
CA ASP A 179 -49.17 27.12 34.49
C ASP A 179 -49.77 27.69 35.78
N GLY A 180 -51.03 27.35 36.02
CA GLY A 180 -51.82 27.82 37.16
C GLY A 180 -51.94 29.34 37.19
N ARG A 181 -51.13 29.99 38.04
CA ARG A 181 -51.11 31.45 38.21
C ARG A 181 -49.94 32.14 37.49
N THR A 182 -49.01 31.38 36.94
CA THR A 182 -47.83 31.93 36.27
C THR A 182 -48.05 31.94 34.76
N THR A 183 -47.87 33.10 34.15
CA THR A 183 -47.87 33.24 32.68
C THR A 183 -46.47 33.61 32.24
N LYS A 184 -45.92 32.85 31.29
CA LYS A 184 -44.62 33.09 30.67
C LYS A 184 -44.78 33.31 29.18
N VAL A 185 -43.97 34.18 28.62
CA VAL A 185 -44.01 34.62 27.22
C VAL A 185 -42.63 34.43 26.59
N GLY A 186 -42.57 33.97 25.35
CA GLY A 186 -41.30 33.63 24.68
C GLY A 186 -40.67 32.33 25.18
N VAL A 187 -41.51 31.37 25.57
CA VAL A 187 -41.06 30.04 26.03
C VAL A 187 -40.70 29.11 24.87
N ASP A 188 -39.93 28.05 25.14
CA ASP A 188 -39.69 26.95 24.21
C ASP A 188 -40.95 26.07 24.00
N ALA A 189 -40.84 25.04 23.15
CA ALA A 189 -41.93 24.11 22.86
C ALA A 189 -42.45 23.34 24.10
N LYS A 190 -41.66 23.28 25.18
CA LYS A 190 -41.98 22.60 26.44
C LYS A 190 -42.41 23.59 27.53
N GLY A 191 -42.59 24.87 27.20
CA GLY A 191 -42.97 25.92 28.15
C GLY A 191 -41.83 26.39 29.06
N ARG A 192 -40.57 26.04 28.75
CA ARG A 192 -39.38 26.42 29.53
C ARG A 192 -38.78 27.73 29.00
N GLY A 193 -37.99 28.39 29.84
CA GLY A 193 -37.43 29.71 29.51
C GLY A 193 -38.50 30.81 29.51
N GLY A 194 -38.33 31.80 28.63
CA GLY A 194 -39.24 32.94 28.47
C GLY A 194 -39.21 33.97 29.62
N ALA A 195 -39.98 35.03 29.44
CA ALA A 195 -40.19 36.10 30.42
C ALA A 195 -41.50 35.87 31.18
N THR A 196 -41.47 36.01 32.50
CA THR A 196 -42.66 35.92 33.37
C THR A 196 -43.45 37.22 33.31
N VAL A 197 -44.76 37.11 33.12
CA VAL A 197 -45.68 38.25 33.24
C VAL A 197 -45.87 38.57 34.71
N THR A 198 -45.42 39.75 35.12
CA THR A 198 -45.45 40.25 36.51
C THR A 198 -46.70 41.05 36.82
N ASP A 199 -47.26 41.73 35.82
CA ASP A 199 -48.44 42.58 35.94
C ASP A 199 -49.19 42.67 34.60
N ILE A 200 -50.51 42.83 34.65
CA ILE A 200 -51.38 42.93 33.46
C ILE A 200 -52.28 44.16 33.61
N ASP A 201 -52.06 45.16 32.76
CA ASP A 201 -52.84 46.39 32.73
C ASP A 201 -53.85 46.36 31.57
N ARG A 202 -55.14 46.33 31.93
CA ARG A 202 -56.29 46.35 31.01
C ARG A 202 -57.06 47.68 31.07
N SER A 203 -56.43 48.76 31.54
CA SER A 203 -57.08 50.07 31.70
C SER A 203 -57.37 50.79 30.38
N SER A 204 -56.74 50.36 29.28
CA SER A 204 -56.99 50.87 27.92
C SER A 204 -58.14 50.12 27.26
N SER A 205 -59.06 50.85 26.61
CA SER A 205 -60.08 50.24 25.75
C SER A 205 -59.55 49.83 24.38
N ARG A 206 -58.27 50.08 24.09
CA ARG A 206 -57.59 49.79 22.81
C ARG A 206 -56.62 48.60 22.93
N GLY A 207 -56.56 47.92 24.07
CA GLY A 207 -55.82 46.68 24.24
C GLY A 207 -55.26 46.45 25.64
N VAL A 208 -54.17 45.67 25.74
CA VAL A 208 -53.58 45.24 27.02
C VAL A 208 -52.06 45.43 27.05
N VAL A 209 -51.54 45.86 28.19
CA VAL A 209 -50.10 45.84 28.50
C VAL A 209 -49.82 44.70 29.46
N MET A 210 -48.94 43.77 29.08
CA MET A 210 -48.42 42.70 29.93
C MET A 210 -46.99 43.03 30.31
N VAL A 211 -46.73 43.32 31.58
CA VAL A 211 -45.39 43.69 32.05
C VAL A 211 -44.56 42.45 32.31
N THR A 212 -43.38 42.35 31.70
CA THR A 212 -42.51 41.18 31.79
C THR A 212 -41.26 41.44 32.63
N ASP A 213 -40.77 40.41 33.32
CA ASP A 213 -39.54 40.46 34.13
C ASP A 213 -38.25 40.32 33.29
N ALA A 214 -38.36 39.94 32.02
CA ALA A 214 -37.27 39.79 31.07
C ALA A 214 -37.67 40.34 29.70
N ILE A 215 -36.66 40.64 28.88
CA ILE A 215 -36.82 40.99 27.47
C ILE A 215 -37.07 39.71 26.67
N LEU A 216 -38.08 39.72 25.78
CA LEU A 216 -38.36 38.57 24.92
C LEU A 216 -37.22 38.39 23.92
N ASP A 217 -36.67 37.17 23.83
CA ASP A 217 -35.61 36.84 22.89
C ASP A 217 -36.18 36.49 21.52
N LEU A 218 -35.58 37.06 20.47
CA LEU A 218 -35.89 36.67 19.10
C LEU A 218 -35.47 35.20 18.88
N PRO A 219 -36.25 34.43 18.11
CA PRO A 219 -35.82 33.10 17.69
C PRO A 219 -34.44 33.14 17.03
N PRO A 220 -33.55 32.18 17.35
CA PRO A 220 -32.19 32.18 16.83
C PRO A 220 -32.16 31.99 15.32
N THR A 221 -31.06 32.40 14.70
CA THR A 221 -30.76 32.04 13.31
C THR A 221 -30.59 30.51 13.21
N LEU A 222 -30.87 29.91 12.04
CA LEU A 222 -30.65 28.47 11.86
C LEU A 222 -29.21 28.05 12.20
N MET A 223 -28.22 28.84 11.76
CA MET A 223 -26.81 28.62 12.12
C MET A 223 -26.58 28.60 13.64
N ALA A 224 -27.12 29.58 14.38
CA ALA A 224 -26.98 29.64 15.83
C ALA A 224 -27.70 28.48 16.52
N LEU A 225 -28.87 28.09 16.00
CA LEU A 225 -29.61 26.93 16.48
C LEU A 225 -28.79 25.65 16.33
N LEU A 226 -28.30 25.34 15.13
CA LEU A 226 -27.54 24.12 14.86
C LEU A 226 -26.24 24.02 15.68
N GLN A 227 -25.67 25.15 16.11
CA GLN A 227 -24.47 25.18 16.96
C GLN A 227 -24.77 24.98 18.45
N THR A 228 -25.99 25.25 18.90
CA THR A 228 -26.33 25.32 20.34
C THR A 228 -27.40 24.32 20.77
N ALA A 229 -28.19 23.79 19.83
CA ALA A 229 -29.32 22.92 20.10
C ALA A 229 -28.88 21.44 20.20
N PRO A 230 -28.91 20.80 21.38
CA PRO A 230 -28.58 19.38 21.53
C PRO A 230 -29.60 18.42 20.92
N GLN A 231 -30.81 18.89 20.61
CA GLN A 231 -31.91 18.08 20.10
C GLN A 231 -31.83 17.78 18.59
N VAL A 232 -31.00 18.51 17.85
CA VAL A 232 -30.78 18.31 16.41
C VAL A 232 -29.48 17.54 16.21
N ALA A 233 -29.46 16.61 15.25
CA ALA A 233 -28.26 15.86 14.91
C ALA A 233 -27.04 16.78 14.69
N ARG A 234 -25.94 16.49 15.41
CA ARG A 234 -24.73 17.32 15.40
C ARG A 234 -24.08 17.41 14.03
N VAL A 235 -24.37 16.45 13.16
CA VAL A 235 -23.84 16.38 11.81
C VAL A 235 -24.11 17.66 11.01
N PHE A 236 -25.28 18.29 11.17
CA PHE A 236 -25.62 19.52 10.43
C PHE A 236 -24.87 20.76 10.91
N SER A 237 -24.36 20.74 12.15
CA SER A 237 -23.50 21.81 12.66
C SER A 237 -22.14 21.87 11.95
N GLN A 238 -21.75 20.79 11.27
CA GLN A 238 -20.48 20.68 10.55
C GLN A 238 -20.55 21.20 9.10
N LEU A 239 -21.72 21.59 8.61
CA LEU A 239 -21.87 22.23 7.30
C LEU A 239 -21.02 23.51 7.23
N SER A 240 -20.48 23.83 6.06
CA SER A 240 -19.66 25.03 5.88
C SER A 240 -20.40 26.32 6.34
N ASN A 241 -19.67 27.28 6.92
CA ASN A 241 -20.25 28.56 7.34
C ASN A 241 -20.99 29.29 6.21
N LYS A 242 -20.49 29.16 4.96
CA LYS A 242 -21.14 29.72 3.78
C LYS A 242 -22.48 29.04 3.53
N THR A 243 -22.53 27.71 3.61
CA THR A 243 -23.76 26.93 3.47
C THR A 243 -24.76 27.26 4.57
N LEU A 244 -24.34 27.27 5.83
CA LEU A 244 -25.18 27.64 6.98
C LEU A 244 -25.72 29.07 6.88
N HIS A 245 -24.90 30.00 6.39
CA HIS A 245 -25.35 31.37 6.13
C HIS A 245 -26.44 31.40 5.05
N THR A 246 -26.21 30.74 3.91
CA THR A 246 -27.20 30.63 2.83
C THR A 246 -28.51 30.03 3.33
N LEU A 247 -28.44 28.90 4.04
CA LEU A 247 -29.61 28.23 4.63
C LEU A 247 -30.33 29.14 5.63
N SER A 248 -29.60 29.88 6.46
CA SER A 248 -30.20 30.84 7.41
C SER A 248 -30.89 32.03 6.73
N THR A 249 -30.56 32.31 5.46
CA THR A 249 -31.17 33.38 4.67
C THR A 249 -32.25 32.88 3.71
N THR A 250 -32.40 31.56 3.54
CA THR A 250 -33.48 30.98 2.76
C THR A 250 -34.79 31.20 3.48
N ALA A 251 -35.76 31.84 2.81
CA ALA A 251 -37.03 32.17 3.41
C ALA A 251 -37.92 30.92 3.60
N HIS A 252 -38.86 31.02 4.55
CA HIS A 252 -39.99 30.14 4.80
C HIS A 252 -39.66 28.65 4.89
N MET A 253 -38.55 28.34 5.55
CA MET A 253 -38.11 26.97 5.69
C MET A 253 -38.98 26.17 6.66
N THR A 254 -39.34 24.97 6.23
CA THR A 254 -39.91 23.93 7.10
C THR A 254 -38.93 22.76 7.11
N MET A 255 -38.34 22.46 8.27
CA MET A 255 -37.24 21.50 8.40
C MET A 255 -37.66 20.38 9.34
N PHE A 256 -37.44 19.13 8.94
CA PHE A 256 -37.70 17.92 9.73
C PHE A 256 -36.38 17.21 10.00
N LEU A 257 -35.56 17.79 10.87
CA LEU A 257 -34.19 17.32 11.05
C LEU A 257 -34.15 16.09 11.96
N PRO A 258 -33.38 15.04 11.63
CA PRO A 258 -33.23 13.89 12.50
C PRO A 258 -32.64 14.29 13.86
N SER A 259 -33.13 13.62 14.91
CA SER A 259 -32.52 13.66 16.23
C SER A 259 -31.18 12.91 16.24
N GLU A 260 -30.36 13.09 17.28
CA GLU A 260 -29.09 12.36 17.39
C GLU A 260 -29.31 10.83 17.42
N ASN A 261 -30.37 10.37 18.08
CA ASN A 261 -30.71 8.95 18.16
C ASN A 261 -31.09 8.36 16.79
N ALA A 262 -31.67 9.17 15.89
CA ALA A 262 -32.02 8.72 14.54
C ALA A 262 -30.76 8.34 13.73
N LEU A 263 -29.61 8.96 14.01
CA LEU A 263 -28.34 8.63 13.34
C LEU A 263 -27.75 7.30 13.81
N GLU A 264 -28.17 6.75 14.96
CA GLU A 264 -27.71 5.45 15.45
C GLU A 264 -28.12 4.29 14.51
N ALA A 265 -29.09 4.53 13.61
CA ALA A 265 -29.49 3.58 12.57
C ALA A 265 -28.39 3.32 11.52
N LEU A 266 -27.44 4.24 11.35
CA LEU A 266 -26.32 4.09 10.43
C LEU A 266 -25.29 3.07 10.94
N SER A 267 -24.61 2.37 10.04
CA SER A 267 -23.49 1.50 10.41
C SER A 267 -22.32 2.31 10.98
N PRO A 268 -21.40 1.70 11.75
CA PRO A 268 -20.26 2.41 12.33
C PRO A 268 -19.40 3.16 11.29
N LEU A 269 -19.22 2.58 10.10
CA LEU A 269 -18.45 3.20 9.03
C LEU A 269 -19.19 4.40 8.40
N GLU A 270 -20.50 4.30 8.27
CA GLU A 270 -21.35 5.40 7.78
C GLU A 270 -21.41 6.57 8.78
N GLN A 271 -21.49 6.27 10.08
CA GLN A 271 -21.39 7.28 11.13
C GLN A 271 -20.02 7.97 11.09
N GLU A 272 -18.93 7.20 11.01
CA GLU A 272 -17.59 7.77 10.90
C GLU A 272 -17.45 8.63 9.64
N TYR A 273 -18.01 8.18 8.51
CA TYR A 273 -18.05 8.95 7.25
C TYR A 273 -18.76 10.29 7.41
N ILE A 274 -20.02 10.29 7.84
CA ILE A 274 -20.86 11.50 7.82
C ILE A 274 -20.39 12.57 8.83
N HIS A 275 -19.73 12.14 9.91
CA HIS A 275 -19.11 13.03 10.90
C HIS A 275 -17.71 13.52 10.52
N GLY A 276 -17.11 12.97 9.47
CA GLY A 276 -15.76 13.33 9.07
C GLY A 276 -15.66 14.62 8.28
N GLN A 277 -14.43 15.13 8.15
CA GLN A 277 -14.13 16.44 7.55
C GLN A 277 -13.79 16.36 6.06
N TRP A 278 -14.27 15.33 5.37
CA TRP A 278 -14.06 15.15 3.93
C TRP A 278 -15.04 15.99 3.11
N ALA A 279 -14.65 16.37 1.89
CA ALA A 279 -15.48 17.21 1.02
C ALA A 279 -16.76 16.47 0.59
N GLU A 280 -16.63 15.18 0.32
CA GLU A 280 -17.71 14.28 -0.06
C GLU A 280 -18.74 14.15 1.06
N ALA A 281 -18.26 14.05 2.31
CA ALA A 281 -19.12 14.03 3.48
C ALA A 281 -19.87 15.37 3.66
N ASP A 282 -19.25 16.51 3.34
CA ASP A 282 -19.92 17.82 3.37
C ASP A 282 -21.05 17.93 2.34
N GLU A 283 -20.82 17.43 1.13
CA GLU A 283 -21.84 17.36 0.09
C GLU A 283 -23.01 16.45 0.50
N ASP A 284 -22.73 15.28 1.07
CA ASP A 284 -23.77 14.35 1.50
C ASP A 284 -24.55 14.86 2.72
N ARG A 285 -23.89 15.56 3.66
CA ARG A 285 -24.58 16.29 4.74
C ARG A 285 -25.54 17.34 4.19
N LEU A 286 -25.14 18.06 3.14
CA LEU A 286 -25.98 19.06 2.50
C LEU A 286 -27.16 18.40 1.77
N LYS A 287 -26.95 17.30 1.03
CA LYS A 287 -28.03 16.52 0.41
C LYS A 287 -29.01 16.01 1.45
N LEU A 288 -28.50 15.47 2.56
CA LEU A 288 -29.30 14.99 3.68
C LEU A 288 -30.13 16.12 4.28
N PHE A 289 -29.53 17.28 4.53
CA PHE A 289 -30.24 18.45 5.03
C PHE A 289 -31.33 18.90 4.04
N ALA A 290 -30.99 18.97 2.75
CA ALA A 290 -31.90 19.42 1.70
C ALA A 290 -33.08 18.47 1.48
N TRP A 291 -32.92 17.18 1.74
CA TRP A 291 -34.00 16.20 1.76
C TRP A 291 -34.96 16.42 2.94
N HIS A 292 -34.42 16.78 4.10
CA HIS A 292 -35.19 17.05 5.31
C HIS A 292 -35.72 18.49 5.42
N ALA A 293 -35.59 19.30 4.37
CA ALA A 293 -36.02 20.70 4.39
C ALA A 293 -36.89 21.00 3.18
N SER A 294 -37.91 21.85 3.36
CA SER A 294 -38.68 22.45 2.28
C SER A 294 -38.62 23.97 2.39
N SER A 295 -38.29 24.63 1.28
CA SER A 295 -38.35 26.09 1.13
C SER A 295 -39.55 26.53 0.29
N ILE A 296 -40.57 25.67 0.13
CA ILE A 296 -41.85 26.03 -0.52
C ILE A 296 -42.98 25.97 0.53
N GLY A 297 -42.70 25.36 1.68
CA GLY A 297 -43.67 25.17 2.75
C GLY A 297 -44.82 24.29 2.30
N LEU A 298 -46.02 24.53 2.83
CA LEU A 298 -47.25 23.76 2.52
C LEU A 298 -47.87 24.06 1.13
N GLY A 299 -47.06 24.08 0.06
CA GLY A 299 -47.47 24.41 -1.32
C GLY A 299 -47.96 25.86 -1.55
N SER A 300 -48.30 26.57 -0.48
CA SER A 300 -48.83 27.93 -0.43
C SER A 300 -47.76 28.99 -0.09
N GLY A 301 -46.48 28.60 -0.04
CA GLY A 301 -45.37 29.46 0.41
C GLY A 301 -45.32 29.67 1.92
N LYS A 302 -46.10 28.92 2.70
CA LYS A 302 -46.26 29.11 4.15
C LYS A 302 -45.40 28.13 4.95
N VAL A 303 -44.74 28.62 6.01
CA VAL A 303 -44.04 27.78 7.00
C VAL A 303 -44.99 26.75 7.60
N GLY A 304 -44.57 25.49 7.60
CA GLY A 304 -45.31 24.33 8.10
C GLY A 304 -45.19 24.16 9.61
N TYR A 305 -45.76 25.10 10.37
CA TYR A 305 -45.92 24.94 11.82
C TYR A 305 -46.84 23.76 12.15
N ALA A 306 -46.65 23.14 13.30
CA ALA A 306 -47.30 21.89 13.66
C ALA A 306 -48.83 21.98 13.67
N TYR A 307 -49.40 23.13 14.04
CA TYR A 307 -50.85 23.35 13.95
C TYR A 307 -51.36 23.35 12.49
N ARG A 308 -50.59 23.91 11.55
CA ARG A 308 -50.95 23.93 10.13
C ARG A 308 -50.81 22.55 9.48
N LEU A 309 -49.80 21.79 9.90
CA LEU A 309 -49.63 20.41 9.48
C LEU A 309 -50.83 19.56 9.92
N ARG A 310 -51.32 19.76 11.16
CA ARG A 310 -52.54 19.13 11.65
C ARG A 310 -53.79 19.56 10.89
N ASP A 311 -53.95 20.86 10.62
CA ASP A 311 -55.09 21.35 9.85
C ASP A 311 -55.12 20.78 8.42
N ALA A 312 -53.95 20.59 7.81
CA ALA A 312 -53.82 19.96 6.49
C ALA A 312 -54.18 18.47 6.49
N HIS A 313 -54.05 17.78 7.64
CA HIS A 313 -54.20 16.34 7.85
C HIS A 313 -53.18 15.48 7.07
N ASP A 314 -53.06 15.69 5.76
CA ASP A 314 -52.23 14.92 4.85
C ASP A 314 -51.72 15.85 3.72
N VAL A 315 -50.40 15.96 3.55
CA VAL A 315 -49.78 16.90 2.61
C VAL A 315 -48.41 16.44 2.11
N ASP A 316 -48.15 16.61 0.82
CA ASP A 316 -46.83 16.41 0.23
C ASP A 316 -46.05 17.72 0.17
N LEU A 317 -44.82 17.69 0.69
CA LEU A 317 -43.90 18.81 0.69
C LEU A 317 -42.78 18.57 -0.32
N THR A 318 -42.59 19.49 -1.26
CA THR A 318 -41.40 19.46 -2.11
C THR A 318 -40.18 19.86 -1.28
N THR A 319 -39.23 18.93 -1.16
CA THR A 319 -37.95 19.12 -0.48
C THR A 319 -37.06 20.09 -1.26
N VAL A 320 -36.05 20.66 -0.61
CA VAL A 320 -35.05 21.53 -1.25
C VAL A 320 -34.24 20.74 -2.30
N LEU A 321 -34.11 19.42 -2.12
CA LEU A 321 -33.48 18.53 -3.11
C LEU A 321 -34.39 18.24 -4.34
N GLY A 322 -35.67 18.60 -4.28
CA GLY A 322 -36.63 18.48 -5.38
C GLY A 322 -37.52 17.23 -5.34
N GLY A 323 -37.30 16.29 -4.41
CA GLY A 323 -38.20 15.15 -4.15
C GLY A 323 -39.40 15.54 -3.29
N GLU A 324 -40.40 14.66 -3.19
CA GLU A 324 -41.59 14.84 -2.35
C GLU A 324 -41.43 14.13 -1.01
N MET A 325 -41.81 14.82 0.07
CA MET A 325 -41.84 14.30 1.43
C MET A 325 -43.27 14.36 1.96
N HIS A 326 -43.86 13.19 2.16
CA HIS A 326 -45.22 13.01 2.64
C HIS A 326 -45.32 13.30 4.13
N VAL A 327 -46.24 14.18 4.54
CA VAL A 327 -46.48 14.53 5.95
C VAL A 327 -47.91 14.23 6.31
N ARG A 328 -48.10 13.41 7.34
CA ARG A 328 -49.39 12.97 7.84
C ARG A 328 -49.56 13.33 9.30
N ALA A 329 -50.67 13.97 9.63
CA ALA A 329 -51.02 14.31 11.01
C ALA A 329 -52.28 13.54 11.43
N GLU A 330 -52.10 12.52 12.28
CA GLU A 330 -53.17 11.68 12.82
C GLU A 330 -53.01 11.52 14.34
N ASP A 331 -54.15 11.45 15.04
CA ASP A 331 -54.23 11.21 16.50
C ASP A 331 -53.34 12.12 17.36
N GLY A 332 -53.13 13.36 16.90
CA GLY A 332 -52.32 14.38 17.59
C GLY A 332 -50.81 14.26 17.35
N THR A 333 -50.36 13.23 16.64
CA THR A 333 -48.97 13.01 16.21
C THR A 333 -48.75 13.43 14.76
N ILE A 334 -47.52 13.82 14.43
CA ILE A 334 -47.11 14.15 13.05
C ILE A 334 -46.07 13.12 12.63
N ASP A 335 -46.34 12.49 11.49
CA ASP A 335 -45.47 11.56 10.78
C ASP A 335 -44.98 12.21 9.49
N VAL A 336 -43.70 12.04 9.19
CA VAL A 336 -43.03 12.68 8.06
C VAL A 336 -42.27 11.59 7.33
N GLY A 337 -42.86 11.04 6.27
CA GLY A 337 -42.28 9.97 5.47
C GLY A 337 -42.11 8.64 6.21
N GLY A 338 -42.81 8.41 7.33
CA GLY A 338 -42.65 7.26 8.23
C GLY A 338 -41.87 7.54 9.52
N ALA A 339 -41.28 8.73 9.67
CA ALA A 339 -40.56 9.14 10.88
C ALA A 339 -41.47 10.01 11.73
N ARG A 340 -41.52 9.73 13.03
CA ARG A 340 -42.38 10.47 13.95
C ARG A 340 -41.67 11.73 14.41
N VAL A 341 -42.41 12.84 14.42
CA VAL A 341 -41.94 14.09 15.02
C VAL A 341 -41.88 13.94 16.55
N VAL A 342 -40.69 14.17 17.12
CA VAL A 342 -40.38 14.08 18.55
C VAL A 342 -40.48 15.43 19.23
N GLU A 343 -39.97 16.48 18.59
CA GLU A 343 -40.07 17.86 19.08
C GLU A 343 -40.59 18.77 17.97
N GLU A 344 -41.68 19.46 18.26
CA GLU A 344 -42.40 20.30 17.31
C GLU A 344 -42.04 21.77 17.47
N ASP A 345 -42.10 22.49 16.35
CA ASP A 345 -42.13 23.95 16.30
C ASP A 345 -40.92 24.63 16.98
N ILE A 346 -39.71 24.13 16.81
CA ILE A 346 -38.50 24.83 17.25
C ILE A 346 -38.30 26.03 16.31
N LEU A 347 -38.57 27.23 16.82
CA LEU A 347 -38.62 28.45 16.01
C LEU A 347 -37.22 28.89 15.60
N THR A 348 -37.06 29.26 14.33
CA THR A 348 -35.87 29.94 13.80
C THR A 348 -36.26 31.27 13.17
N GLU A 349 -35.28 32.15 12.96
CA GLU A 349 -35.47 33.45 12.30
C GLU A 349 -36.16 33.31 10.92
N ASN A 350 -35.90 32.23 10.19
CA ASN A 350 -36.33 32.03 8.81
C ASN A 350 -37.31 30.87 8.60
N GLY A 351 -37.82 30.27 9.68
CA GLY A 351 -38.71 29.12 9.57
C GLY A 351 -38.90 28.36 10.86
N VAL A 352 -39.08 27.05 10.71
CA VAL A 352 -39.36 26.12 11.81
C VAL A 352 -38.57 24.83 11.64
N VAL A 353 -38.01 24.33 12.73
CA VAL A 353 -37.42 23.00 12.84
C VAL A 353 -38.34 22.11 13.67
N HIS A 354 -38.66 20.95 13.13
CA HIS A 354 -39.23 19.79 13.82
C HIS A 354 -38.14 18.73 13.90
N THR A 355 -38.00 18.04 15.03
CA THR A 355 -37.07 16.91 15.13
C THR A 355 -37.80 15.59 14.92
N VAL A 356 -37.19 14.65 14.20
CA VAL A 356 -37.75 13.32 13.93
C VAL A 356 -36.92 12.20 14.57
N ASP A 357 -37.55 11.06 14.88
CA ASP A 357 -36.90 9.91 15.52
C ASP A 357 -36.22 8.92 14.56
N ASP A 358 -36.43 9.06 13.25
CA ASP A 358 -35.78 8.22 12.23
C ASP A 358 -35.06 9.06 11.15
N LEU A 359 -34.08 8.45 10.49
CA LEU A 359 -33.23 9.08 9.48
C LEU A 359 -33.72 8.73 8.07
N HIS A 360 -34.26 9.72 7.37
CA HIS A 360 -34.73 9.50 6.00
C HIS A 360 -33.66 9.81 4.96
N LEU A 361 -33.25 8.76 4.25
CA LEU A 361 -32.23 8.85 3.23
C LEU A 361 -32.90 8.97 1.85
N PRO A 362 -32.44 9.87 0.95
CA PRO A 362 -33.06 10.11 -0.35
C PRO A 362 -33.27 8.85 -1.21
N PHE A 363 -32.35 7.88 -1.08
CA PHE A 363 -32.37 6.61 -1.82
C PHE A 363 -32.48 5.38 -0.89
N GLY A 364 -32.78 5.59 0.40
CA GLY A 364 -32.81 4.54 1.42
C GLY A 364 -31.44 4.17 2.01
N ASP A 365 -30.34 4.70 1.47
CA ASP A 365 -28.98 4.61 2.02
C ASP A 365 -28.18 5.91 1.78
N LEU A 366 -26.94 6.00 2.30
CA LEU A 366 -26.06 7.16 2.14
C LEU A 366 -25.31 7.21 0.79
N GLY A 367 -25.56 6.27 -0.12
CA GLY A 367 -24.84 6.15 -1.38
C GLY A 367 -23.34 5.94 -1.16
N MET A 368 -22.98 5.02 -0.25
CA MET A 368 -21.58 4.75 0.12
C MET A 368 -20.81 4.11 -1.05
N THR A 369 -20.01 4.92 -1.73
CA THR A 369 -19.09 4.47 -2.80
C THR A 369 -17.82 3.84 -2.21
N PRO A 370 -17.07 3.03 -2.99
CA PRO A 370 -15.76 2.52 -2.53
C PRO A 370 -14.83 3.64 -2.04
N GLU A 371 -14.86 4.80 -2.70
CA GLU A 371 -14.12 5.98 -2.29
C GLU A 371 -14.47 6.43 -0.86
N LYS A 372 -15.75 6.55 -0.54
CA LYS A 372 -16.22 6.96 0.80
C LYS A 372 -15.77 5.98 1.88
N TYR A 373 -15.82 4.67 1.59
CA TYR A 373 -15.27 3.66 2.50
C TYR A 373 -13.76 3.80 2.70
N LEU A 374 -12.98 4.00 1.63
CA LEU A 374 -11.52 4.15 1.71
C LEU A 374 -11.10 5.40 2.51
N LEU A 375 -11.88 6.48 2.47
CA LEU A 375 -11.65 7.67 3.29
C LEU A 375 -11.74 7.36 4.79
N VAL A 376 -12.79 6.62 5.20
CA VAL A 376 -12.98 6.17 6.59
C VAL A 376 -11.88 5.21 7.04
N LEU A 377 -11.41 4.35 6.13
CA LEU A 377 -10.34 3.38 6.40
C LEU A 377 -8.93 3.99 6.43
N ARG A 378 -8.81 5.33 6.48
CA ARG A 378 -7.53 6.06 6.52
C ARG A 378 -6.64 5.78 5.30
N ALA A 379 -7.25 5.63 4.14
CA ALA A 379 -6.58 5.51 2.84
C ALA A 379 -6.80 6.78 1.99
N VAL A 380 -6.79 7.96 2.61
CA VAL A 380 -7.12 9.23 1.97
C VAL A 380 -6.12 9.59 0.87
N ARG A 381 -4.82 9.35 1.11
CA ARG A 381 -3.77 9.60 0.12
C ARG A 381 -3.86 8.64 -1.04
N PHE A 382 -4.22 7.38 -0.79
CA PHE A 382 -4.45 6.40 -1.86
C PHE A 382 -5.59 6.84 -2.79
N VAL A 383 -6.72 7.26 -2.21
CA VAL A 383 -7.85 7.86 -2.97
C VAL A 383 -7.41 9.08 -3.77
N ARG A 384 -6.64 9.98 -3.15
CA ARG A 384 -6.09 11.15 -3.84
C ARG A 384 -5.22 10.76 -5.05
N LEU A 385 -4.33 9.78 -4.90
CA LEU A 385 -3.49 9.30 -5.99
C LEU A 385 -4.31 8.64 -7.11
N LEU A 386 -5.40 7.93 -6.80
CA LEU A 386 -6.33 7.43 -7.82
C LEU A 386 -6.95 8.58 -8.63
N ARG A 387 -7.32 9.69 -7.98
CA ARG A 387 -7.80 10.90 -8.68
C ARG A 387 -6.73 11.51 -9.58
N GLU A 388 -5.54 11.76 -9.03
CA GLU A 388 -4.44 12.45 -9.73
C GLU A 388 -3.91 11.63 -10.93
N THR A 389 -3.98 10.30 -10.85
CA THR A 389 -3.54 9.39 -11.93
C THR A 389 -4.63 9.01 -12.93
N GLY A 390 -5.87 9.50 -12.78
CA GLY A 390 -6.98 9.18 -13.68
C GLY A 390 -7.52 7.76 -13.50
N LEU A 391 -7.55 7.26 -12.26
CA LEU A 391 -8.10 5.95 -11.85
C LEU A 391 -9.32 6.09 -10.93
N ALA A 392 -9.86 7.30 -10.75
CA ALA A 392 -11.03 7.55 -9.89
C ALA A 392 -12.29 6.77 -10.32
N HIS A 393 -12.41 6.39 -11.59
CA HIS A 393 -13.53 5.59 -12.12
C HIS A 393 -13.69 4.22 -11.44
N TYR A 394 -12.64 3.70 -10.78
CA TYR A 394 -12.74 2.49 -9.97
C TYR A 394 -13.44 2.71 -8.61
N VAL A 395 -13.55 3.95 -8.12
CA VAL A 395 -14.00 4.21 -6.74
C VAL A 395 -15.16 5.20 -6.61
N ASN A 396 -15.46 5.95 -7.66
CA ASN A 396 -16.40 7.09 -7.61
C ASN A 396 -17.74 6.84 -8.32
N GLN A 397 -18.05 5.60 -8.69
CA GLN A 397 -19.36 5.25 -9.24
C GLN A 397 -20.40 5.32 -8.13
N ASP A 398 -21.40 6.20 -8.30
CA ASP A 398 -22.55 6.27 -7.40
C ASP A 398 -23.39 4.98 -7.57
N PRO A 399 -23.73 4.28 -6.48
CA PRO A 399 -24.53 3.04 -6.55
C PRO A 399 -25.96 3.25 -7.09
N HIS A 400 -26.48 4.48 -7.05
CA HIS A 400 -27.84 4.82 -7.49
C HIS A 400 -27.90 5.37 -8.92
N GLU A 401 -26.74 5.64 -9.53
CA GLU A 401 -26.64 6.07 -10.91
C GLU A 401 -26.35 4.87 -11.84
N PRO A 402 -26.80 4.92 -13.11
CA PRO A 402 -26.37 3.93 -14.09
C PRO A 402 -24.84 3.97 -14.23
N PRO A 403 -24.19 2.82 -14.54
CA PRO A 403 -22.75 2.78 -14.74
C PRO A 403 -22.30 3.77 -15.81
N ARG A 404 -21.29 4.58 -15.50
CA ARG A 404 -20.67 5.49 -16.49
C ARG A 404 -19.98 4.68 -17.59
N GLU A 405 -19.84 5.25 -18.79
CA GLU A 405 -19.16 4.59 -19.91
C GLU A 405 -17.71 4.19 -19.57
N GLU A 406 -17.05 4.97 -18.71
CA GLU A 406 -15.67 4.76 -18.24
C GLU A 406 -15.59 3.86 -17.00
N ALA A 407 -16.71 3.45 -16.42
CA ALA A 407 -16.72 2.59 -15.23
C ALA A 407 -16.16 1.20 -15.59
N PRO A 408 -15.34 0.59 -14.71
CA PRO A 408 -14.80 -0.73 -14.96
C PRO A 408 -15.93 -1.76 -15.11
N GLN A 409 -15.80 -2.63 -16.11
CA GLN A 409 -16.80 -3.65 -16.37
C GLN A 409 -16.63 -4.83 -15.41
N GLY A 410 -17.71 -5.23 -14.75
CA GLY A 410 -17.72 -6.36 -13.83
C GLY A 410 -17.30 -6.00 -12.41
N ALA A 411 -17.06 -7.02 -11.60
CA ALA A 411 -16.60 -6.86 -10.23
C ALA A 411 -15.08 -6.69 -10.18
N PHE A 412 -14.58 -6.05 -9.12
CA PHE A 412 -13.15 -5.90 -8.87
C PHE A 412 -12.85 -5.81 -7.38
N THR A 413 -11.58 -5.97 -7.03
CA THR A 413 -11.07 -5.91 -5.67
C THR A 413 -9.99 -4.85 -5.58
N ILE A 414 -10.12 -3.93 -4.62
CA ILE A 414 -9.12 -2.90 -4.30
C ILE A 414 -8.40 -3.30 -3.02
N VAL A 415 -7.08 -3.30 -3.08
CA VAL A 415 -6.22 -3.49 -1.92
C VAL A 415 -5.59 -2.15 -1.60
N ALA A 416 -6.13 -1.43 -0.63
CA ALA A 416 -5.67 -0.09 -0.32
C ALA A 416 -4.67 -0.13 0.85
N PRO A 417 -3.45 0.42 0.71
CA PRO A 417 -2.59 0.67 1.85
C PRO A 417 -3.14 1.82 2.69
N SER A 418 -2.89 1.79 3.99
CA SER A 418 -3.14 2.95 4.85
C SER A 418 -2.25 4.13 4.49
N ASP A 419 -2.66 5.35 4.88
CA ASP A 419 -1.86 6.56 4.68
C ASP A 419 -0.45 6.42 5.32
N GLU A 420 -0.35 5.75 6.47
CA GLU A 420 0.94 5.50 7.14
C GLU A 420 1.83 4.54 6.34
N ALA A 421 1.26 3.48 5.79
CA ALA A 421 1.98 2.54 4.93
C ALA A 421 2.51 3.24 3.67
N LEU A 422 1.66 4.03 3.02
CA LEU A 422 2.03 4.76 1.81
C LEU A 422 3.12 5.81 2.10
N ASP A 423 3.07 6.48 3.25
CA ASP A 423 4.07 7.45 3.68
C ASP A 423 5.44 6.79 3.92
N ARG A 424 5.46 5.65 4.61
CA ARG A 424 6.68 4.85 4.80
C ARG A 424 7.29 4.44 3.46
N TRP A 425 6.47 4.04 2.51
CA TRP A 425 6.91 3.66 1.17
C TRP A 425 7.49 4.86 0.41
N LEU A 426 6.79 6.00 0.37
CA LEU A 426 7.26 7.22 -0.30
C LEU A 426 8.61 7.70 0.29
N ASP A 427 8.76 7.65 1.61
CA ASP A 427 10.01 8.03 2.28
C ASP A 427 11.15 7.04 1.99
N ALA A 428 10.85 5.76 1.78
CA ALA A 428 11.84 4.77 1.33
C ALA A 428 12.29 5.04 -0.12
N GLN A 429 11.37 5.41 -1.01
CA GLN A 429 11.69 5.78 -2.39
C GLN A 429 12.56 7.03 -2.44
N ARG A 430 12.20 8.08 -1.69
CA ARG A 430 12.99 9.33 -1.60
C ARG A 430 14.42 9.08 -1.10
N ARG A 431 14.59 8.27 -0.06
CA ARG A 431 15.92 7.89 0.45
C ARG A 431 16.73 7.13 -0.59
N SER A 432 16.10 6.23 -1.34
CA SER A 432 16.76 5.46 -2.40
C SER A 432 17.22 6.35 -3.56
N ALA A 433 16.40 7.33 -3.96
CA ALA A 433 16.75 8.30 -4.99
C ALA A 433 17.95 9.19 -4.61
N LEU A 434 18.04 9.59 -3.33
CA LEU A 434 19.16 10.40 -2.82
C LEU A 434 20.50 9.66 -2.85
N VAL A 435 20.51 8.34 -2.63
CA VAL A 435 21.73 7.51 -2.67
C VAL A 435 22.28 7.39 -4.10
N VAL A 436 21.41 7.34 -5.11
CA VAL A 436 21.81 7.18 -6.52
C VAL A 436 22.45 8.46 -7.09
N GLN A 437 22.10 9.63 -6.57
CA GLN A 437 22.53 10.90 -7.17
C GLN A 437 23.88 11.46 -6.66
N ASN A 438 24.53 10.88 -5.64
CA ASN A 438 25.77 11.42 -5.04
C ASN A 438 25.70 12.95 -4.81
N ALA A 439 24.53 13.51 -4.48
CA ALA A 439 24.33 14.95 -4.40
C ALA A 439 24.65 15.45 -2.97
N PRO A 440 25.71 16.26 -2.77
CA PRO A 440 26.12 16.70 -1.43
C PRO A 440 25.44 18.01 -0.98
N HIS A 441 24.33 18.41 -1.61
CA HIS A 441 23.65 19.68 -1.31
C HIS A 441 22.17 19.46 -0.97
N LEU A 442 21.83 19.92 0.24
CA LEU A 442 20.62 19.66 1.03
C LEU A 442 19.38 20.49 0.63
N ASP A 443 19.32 21.09 -0.56
CA ASP A 443 18.25 22.05 -0.90
C ASP A 443 17.33 21.64 -2.05
N ASN A 444 17.54 20.49 -2.70
CA ASN A 444 16.62 20.00 -3.72
C ASN A 444 15.80 18.83 -3.18
N ALA A 445 14.50 19.05 -3.00
CA ALA A 445 13.54 18.00 -2.68
C ALA A 445 13.80 16.78 -3.58
N ALA A 446 13.92 15.60 -2.98
CA ALA A 446 14.05 14.35 -3.74
C ALA A 446 12.95 14.30 -4.80
N PRO A 447 13.26 13.94 -6.06
CA PRO A 447 12.25 13.90 -7.12
C PRO A 447 11.11 12.98 -6.67
N GLU A 448 9.88 13.48 -6.74
CA GLU A 448 8.71 12.64 -6.50
C GLU A 448 8.68 11.52 -7.55
N PRO A 449 8.21 10.31 -7.17
CA PRO A 449 8.12 9.20 -8.11
C PRO A 449 7.30 9.62 -9.34
N ASP A 450 7.70 9.13 -10.51
CA ASP A 450 7.07 9.51 -11.77
C ASP A 450 5.58 9.14 -11.75
N MET A 451 4.72 10.00 -12.32
CA MET A 451 3.28 9.79 -12.35
C MET A 451 2.90 8.49 -13.05
N HIS A 452 3.70 8.06 -14.04
CA HIS A 452 3.52 6.77 -14.70
C HIS A 452 3.81 5.59 -13.78
N GLU A 453 4.88 5.65 -12.98
CA GLU A 453 5.23 4.63 -11.99
C GLU A 453 4.16 4.54 -10.90
N LEU A 454 3.68 5.70 -10.41
CA LEU A 454 2.57 5.76 -9.46
C LEU A 454 1.30 5.15 -10.04
N ARG A 455 0.95 5.46 -11.29
CA ARG A 455 -0.21 4.85 -11.94
C ARG A 455 -0.06 3.32 -12.05
N GLN A 456 1.12 2.81 -12.40
CA GLN A 456 1.36 1.36 -12.46
C GLN A 456 1.26 0.71 -11.08
N LEU A 457 1.79 1.36 -10.05
CA LEU A 457 1.66 0.92 -8.66
C LEU A 457 0.19 0.78 -8.27
N LEU A 458 -0.64 1.80 -8.54
CA LEU A 458 -2.05 1.78 -8.19
C LEU A 458 -2.82 0.70 -8.95
N LEU A 459 -2.53 0.50 -10.24
CA LEU A 459 -3.12 -0.60 -11.03
C LEU A 459 -2.73 -1.98 -10.48
N TYR A 460 -1.56 -2.11 -9.86
CA TYR A 460 -1.15 -3.35 -9.18
C TYR A 460 -1.94 -3.63 -7.90
N HIS A 461 -2.59 -2.60 -7.34
CA HIS A 461 -3.46 -2.70 -6.16
C HIS A 461 -4.93 -2.97 -6.51
N ILE A 462 -5.26 -3.09 -7.80
CA ILE A 462 -6.61 -3.39 -8.28
C ILE A 462 -6.58 -4.75 -8.97
N LEU A 463 -7.49 -5.65 -8.57
CA LEU A 463 -7.62 -6.99 -9.11
C LEU A 463 -8.99 -7.14 -9.76
N PRO A 464 -9.10 -7.78 -10.94
CA PRO A 464 -10.40 -8.12 -11.52
C PRO A 464 -11.12 -9.18 -10.69
N GLY A 465 -12.44 -9.04 -10.59
CA GLY A 465 -13.33 -9.93 -9.84
C GLY A 465 -13.37 -9.65 -8.33
N HIS A 466 -14.34 -10.28 -7.66
CA HIS A 466 -14.35 -10.34 -6.20
C HIS A 466 -13.30 -11.34 -5.73
N LEU A 467 -12.52 -10.97 -4.71
CA LEU A 467 -11.63 -11.88 -4.01
C LEU A 467 -12.30 -12.35 -2.70
N PRO A 468 -13.04 -13.47 -2.70
CA PRO A 468 -13.65 -13.99 -1.48
C PRO A 468 -12.61 -14.63 -0.55
N ASN A 469 -12.98 -14.72 0.73
CA ASN A 469 -12.24 -15.53 1.70
C ASN A 469 -12.19 -16.99 1.24
N GLY A 470 -10.98 -17.57 1.20
CA GLY A 470 -10.76 -18.99 0.85
C GLY A 470 -10.52 -19.27 -0.64
N THR A 471 -10.20 -18.23 -1.43
CA THR A 471 -9.73 -18.39 -2.82
C THR A 471 -8.58 -19.40 -2.90
N LYS A 472 -8.69 -20.40 -3.79
CA LYS A 472 -7.67 -21.47 -3.89
C LYS A 472 -6.55 -21.16 -4.88
N GLU A 473 -6.78 -20.19 -5.76
CA GLU A 473 -5.82 -19.77 -6.77
C GLU A 473 -4.64 -19.05 -6.12
N ARG A 474 -3.42 -19.45 -6.47
CA ARG A 474 -2.20 -18.87 -5.92
C ARG A 474 -1.75 -17.62 -6.68
N LEU A 475 -1.93 -17.57 -8.00
CA LEU A 475 -1.47 -16.47 -8.84
C LEU A 475 -2.67 -15.71 -9.40
N LEU A 476 -2.97 -14.57 -8.78
CA LEU A 476 -4.06 -13.71 -9.22
C LEU A 476 -3.58 -12.72 -10.27
N SER A 477 -4.48 -12.34 -11.18
CA SER A 477 -4.24 -11.21 -12.10
C SER A 477 -4.47 -9.88 -11.39
N THR A 478 -3.80 -8.84 -11.84
CA THR A 478 -4.05 -7.44 -11.47
C THR A 478 -4.48 -6.63 -12.69
N GLU A 479 -4.96 -5.42 -12.50
CA GLU A 479 -5.25 -4.45 -13.58
C GLU A 479 -3.97 -3.79 -14.15
N LEU A 480 -2.79 -4.13 -13.62
CA LEU A 480 -1.52 -3.68 -14.18
C LEU A 480 -1.19 -4.46 -15.45
N HIS A 481 -1.37 -3.82 -16.59
CA HIS A 481 -0.93 -4.30 -17.89
C HIS A 481 0.29 -3.53 -18.37
N THR A 482 1.34 -4.24 -18.79
CA THR A 482 2.56 -3.62 -19.29
C THR A 482 2.97 -4.20 -20.65
N PRO A 483 3.54 -3.39 -21.54
CA PRO A 483 4.14 -3.89 -22.79
C PRO A 483 5.22 -4.95 -22.53
N GLN A 484 5.91 -4.85 -21.40
CA GLN A 484 6.94 -5.78 -20.94
C GLN A 484 6.40 -7.20 -20.74
N LEU A 485 5.12 -7.35 -20.43
CA LEU A 485 4.44 -8.65 -20.31
C LEU A 485 3.73 -9.08 -21.59
N GLY A 486 4.00 -8.41 -22.72
CA GLY A 486 3.27 -8.65 -23.97
C GLY A 486 1.79 -8.26 -23.92
N GLY A 487 1.44 -7.29 -23.07
CA GLY A 487 0.05 -6.86 -22.84
C GLY A 487 -0.72 -7.71 -21.82
N GLY A 488 -0.12 -8.79 -21.31
CA GLY A 488 -0.68 -9.57 -20.22
C GLY A 488 -0.76 -8.80 -18.90
N ALA A 489 -1.64 -9.25 -18.01
CA ALA A 489 -1.74 -8.74 -16.64
C ALA A 489 -0.54 -9.20 -15.80
N GLN A 490 0.02 -8.27 -15.00
CA GLN A 490 0.99 -8.60 -13.96
C GLN A 490 0.30 -9.45 -12.90
N ARG A 491 0.97 -10.54 -12.50
CA ARG A 491 0.46 -11.43 -11.45
C ARG A 491 0.81 -10.95 -10.06
N ILE A 492 0.04 -11.42 -9.09
CA ILE A 492 0.33 -11.26 -7.67
C ILE A 492 0.10 -12.58 -6.95
N VAL A 493 0.96 -12.88 -5.98
CA VAL A 493 0.91 -14.15 -5.24
C VAL A 493 -0.04 -14.01 -4.06
N LEU A 494 -1.04 -14.89 -3.99
CA LEU A 494 -1.90 -15.09 -2.84
C LEU A 494 -1.35 -16.25 -1.99
N GLU A 495 -1.11 -15.99 -0.72
CA GLU A 495 -0.67 -17.01 0.23
C GLU A 495 -1.59 -17.02 1.46
N HIS A 496 -2.10 -18.21 1.80
CA HIS A 496 -2.90 -18.43 2.99
C HIS A 496 -2.05 -19.11 4.06
N THR A 497 -1.88 -18.44 5.20
CA THR A 497 -1.31 -19.05 6.41
C THR A 497 -2.42 -19.39 7.40
N ALA A 498 -2.11 -20.16 8.44
CA ALA A 498 -3.09 -20.54 9.46
C ALA A 498 -3.70 -19.34 10.22
N ALA A 499 -3.02 -18.19 10.21
CA ALA A 499 -3.45 -16.98 10.88
C ALA A 499 -3.93 -15.89 9.91
N ASN A 500 -3.20 -15.66 8.80
CA ASN A 500 -3.41 -14.49 7.94
C ASN A 500 -3.39 -14.87 6.45
N THR A 501 -4.14 -14.12 5.63
CA THR A 501 -4.02 -14.11 4.17
C THR A 501 -3.08 -12.97 3.77
N THR A 502 -2.09 -13.27 2.95
CA THR A 502 -1.16 -12.27 2.41
C THR A 502 -1.25 -12.21 0.88
N LEU A 503 -1.15 -11.00 0.35
CA LEU A 503 -1.13 -10.73 -1.08
C LEU A 503 0.20 -10.04 -1.43
N GLY A 504 0.98 -10.60 -2.36
CA GLY A 504 2.30 -10.09 -2.69
C GLY A 504 3.29 -10.09 -1.50
N GLY A 505 3.03 -10.90 -0.47
CA GLY A 505 3.77 -10.92 0.80
C GLY A 505 3.31 -9.89 1.83
N VAL A 506 2.29 -9.08 1.53
CA VAL A 506 1.71 -8.08 2.44
C VAL A 506 0.46 -8.64 3.12
N ALA A 507 0.32 -8.45 4.43
CA ALA A 507 -0.84 -8.90 5.18
C ALA A 507 -2.02 -7.94 5.04
N MET A 508 -3.23 -8.49 5.02
CA MET A 508 -4.47 -7.70 5.07
C MET A 508 -4.86 -7.45 6.54
N ASP A 509 -5.04 -6.19 6.91
CA ASP A 509 -5.28 -5.76 8.31
C ASP A 509 -6.76 -5.85 8.73
N SER A 510 -7.67 -5.93 7.76
CA SER A 510 -9.11 -5.97 8.00
C SER A 510 -9.79 -7.12 7.27
N ALA A 511 -11.00 -7.44 7.72
CA ALA A 511 -11.94 -8.24 6.92
C ALA A 511 -12.29 -7.50 5.62
N PRO A 512 -12.70 -8.22 4.54
CA PRO A 512 -13.16 -7.59 3.32
C PRO A 512 -14.38 -6.71 3.56
N ILE A 513 -14.38 -5.52 2.95
CA ILE A 513 -15.51 -4.60 2.94
C ILE A 513 -16.08 -4.59 1.52
N CYS A 514 -17.39 -4.82 1.39
CA CYS A 514 -18.04 -4.90 0.08
C CYS A 514 -18.87 -3.63 -0.17
N ALA A 515 -18.70 -3.03 -1.35
CA ALA A 515 -19.48 -1.90 -1.82
C ALA A 515 -19.89 -2.17 -3.28
N GLY A 516 -21.14 -2.59 -3.49
CA GLY A 516 -21.64 -2.98 -4.81
C GLY A 516 -20.79 -4.09 -5.45
N ASN A 517 -20.22 -3.80 -6.62
CA ASN A 517 -19.33 -4.71 -7.37
C ASN A 517 -17.86 -4.64 -6.92
N THR A 518 -17.55 -3.87 -5.87
CA THR A 518 -16.18 -3.69 -5.37
C THR A 518 -15.99 -4.41 -4.04
N THR A 519 -14.90 -5.16 -3.91
CA THR A 519 -14.40 -5.63 -2.60
C THR A 519 -13.17 -4.83 -2.22
N MET A 520 -13.06 -4.39 -0.97
CA MET A 520 -11.94 -3.60 -0.47
C MET A 520 -11.24 -4.33 0.67
N TYR A 521 -9.91 -4.30 0.64
CA TYR A 521 -9.05 -4.76 1.72
C TYR A 521 -8.12 -3.62 2.14
N LEU A 522 -7.94 -3.45 3.45
CA LEU A 522 -6.87 -2.62 3.99
C LEU A 522 -5.59 -3.45 4.08
N ALA A 523 -4.50 -2.96 3.49
CA ALA A 523 -3.20 -3.61 3.52
C ALA A 523 -2.26 -2.95 4.53
N SER A 524 -1.49 -3.79 5.22
CA SER A 524 -0.45 -3.39 6.19
C SER A 524 0.71 -2.60 5.59
N ASP A 525 0.95 -2.77 4.28
CA ASP A 525 1.99 -2.07 3.54
C ASP A 525 1.59 -1.90 2.07
N VAL A 526 2.38 -1.18 1.29
CA VAL A 526 2.21 -1.04 -0.16
C VAL A 526 2.60 -2.35 -0.85
N LEU A 527 1.78 -2.84 -1.78
CA LEU A 527 2.08 -4.05 -2.56
C LEU A 527 3.32 -3.84 -3.43
N PRO A 528 4.36 -4.69 -3.31
CA PRO A 528 5.59 -4.52 -4.06
C PRO A 528 5.42 -4.98 -5.51
N VAL A 529 5.46 -4.04 -6.46
CA VAL A 529 5.46 -4.36 -7.89
C VAL A 529 6.72 -5.20 -8.22
N PRO A 530 6.59 -6.33 -8.93
CA PRO A 530 7.73 -7.16 -9.30
C PRO A 530 8.78 -6.37 -10.11
N GLY A 531 10.04 -6.41 -9.68
CA GLY A 531 11.15 -5.75 -10.36
C GLY A 531 11.80 -6.62 -11.45
N SER A 532 12.95 -6.19 -11.94
CA SER A 532 13.77 -6.93 -12.91
C SER A 532 14.11 -8.37 -12.50
N VAL A 533 14.42 -9.22 -13.49
CA VAL A 533 14.93 -10.58 -13.27
C VAL A 533 16.18 -10.61 -12.39
N VAL A 534 17.07 -9.62 -12.51
CA VAL A 534 18.29 -9.53 -11.69
C VAL A 534 17.97 -9.25 -10.23
N SER A 535 17.01 -8.35 -9.95
CA SER A 535 16.54 -8.10 -8.59
C SER A 535 15.78 -9.30 -8.01
N ALA A 536 14.97 -9.98 -8.81
CA ALA A 536 14.27 -11.20 -8.37
C ALA A 536 15.25 -12.36 -8.08
N ALA A 537 16.30 -12.48 -8.89
CA ALA A 537 17.38 -13.44 -8.67
C ALA A 537 18.15 -13.14 -7.38
N ALA A 538 18.48 -11.87 -7.13
CA ALA A 538 19.12 -11.45 -5.88
C ALA A 538 18.24 -11.75 -4.65
N ALA A 539 16.95 -11.42 -4.71
CA ALA A 539 15.98 -11.73 -3.65
C ALA A 539 15.81 -13.25 -3.43
N SER A 540 16.09 -14.06 -4.45
CA SER A 540 16.06 -15.53 -4.40
C SER A 540 17.41 -16.16 -4.06
N SER A 541 18.42 -15.39 -3.64
CA SER A 541 19.78 -15.87 -3.32
C SER A 541 20.51 -16.55 -4.48
N LEU A 542 20.27 -16.12 -5.73
CA LEU A 542 20.92 -16.66 -6.94
C LEU A 542 22.14 -15.79 -7.30
N THR A 543 23.16 -15.80 -6.45
CA THR A 543 24.26 -14.82 -6.50
C THR A 543 25.16 -14.98 -7.72
N THR A 544 25.41 -16.21 -8.15
CA THR A 544 26.24 -16.53 -9.32
C THR A 544 25.57 -16.07 -10.60
N TYR A 545 24.24 -16.17 -10.69
CA TYR A 545 23.50 -15.64 -11.83
C TYR A 545 23.59 -14.12 -11.92
N VAL A 546 23.47 -13.41 -10.80
CA VAL A 546 23.66 -11.95 -10.74
C VAL A 546 25.09 -11.57 -11.18
N ALA A 547 26.09 -12.33 -10.73
CA ALA A 547 27.48 -12.15 -11.18
C ALA A 547 27.65 -12.42 -12.67
N ALA A 548 27.00 -13.48 -13.21
CA ALA A 548 27.02 -13.84 -14.62
C ALA A 548 26.38 -12.76 -15.51
N ALA A 549 25.22 -12.24 -15.12
CA ALA A 549 24.54 -11.15 -15.82
C ALA A 549 25.40 -9.88 -15.86
N ARG A 550 26.12 -9.57 -14.77
CA ARG A 550 27.05 -8.45 -14.72
C ARG A 550 28.30 -8.68 -15.56
N ALA A 551 28.94 -9.86 -15.45
CA ALA A 551 30.17 -10.18 -16.16
C ALA A 551 29.97 -10.21 -17.69
N SER A 552 28.85 -10.76 -18.15
CA SER A 552 28.47 -10.75 -19.57
C SER A 552 28.08 -9.35 -20.07
N GLY A 553 27.60 -8.46 -19.19
CA GLY A 553 27.00 -7.18 -19.58
C GLY A 553 25.54 -7.30 -19.98
N MET A 554 24.88 -8.43 -19.67
CA MET A 554 23.48 -8.68 -19.97
C MET A 554 22.49 -8.03 -18.99
N GLN A 555 22.98 -7.37 -17.94
CA GLN A 555 22.15 -6.80 -16.88
C GLN A 555 21.03 -5.89 -17.41
N ASP A 556 21.33 -5.00 -18.36
CA ASP A 556 20.33 -4.08 -18.91
C ASP A 556 19.44 -4.76 -19.96
N THR A 557 20.02 -5.61 -20.81
CA THR A 557 19.25 -6.37 -21.80
C THR A 557 18.18 -7.24 -21.13
N LEU A 558 18.54 -7.97 -20.07
CA LEU A 558 17.62 -8.84 -19.35
C LEU A 558 16.46 -8.09 -18.68
N ARG A 559 16.61 -6.78 -18.40
CA ARG A 559 15.53 -5.91 -17.90
C ARG A 559 14.53 -5.52 -18.98
N THR A 560 14.99 -5.44 -20.23
CA THR A 560 14.17 -4.90 -21.33
C THR A 560 13.52 -5.97 -22.19
N VAL A 561 13.98 -7.23 -22.11
CA VAL A 561 13.46 -8.32 -22.94
C VAL A 561 12.05 -8.69 -22.44
N PRO A 562 10.99 -8.41 -23.23
CA PRO A 562 9.62 -8.62 -22.78
C PRO A 562 9.22 -10.09 -22.85
N ASN A 563 8.14 -10.45 -22.15
CA ASN A 563 7.41 -11.70 -22.26
C ASN A 563 8.32 -12.93 -22.19
N THR A 564 9.04 -13.06 -21.07
CA THR A 564 10.12 -14.05 -20.92
C THR A 564 10.01 -14.89 -19.66
N THR A 565 10.26 -16.19 -19.81
CA THR A 565 10.45 -17.14 -18.71
C THR A 565 11.93 -17.43 -18.53
N TYR A 566 12.50 -17.03 -17.39
CA TYR A 566 13.91 -17.20 -17.08
C TYR A 566 14.14 -18.48 -16.27
N LEU A 567 14.82 -19.46 -16.87
CA LEU A 567 15.21 -20.71 -16.21
C LEU A 567 16.59 -20.54 -15.57
N VAL A 568 16.63 -20.02 -14.35
CA VAL A 568 17.87 -19.55 -13.71
C VAL A 568 18.55 -20.67 -12.93
N PRO A 569 19.76 -21.12 -13.30
CA PRO A 569 20.48 -22.12 -12.52
C PRO A 569 20.86 -21.60 -11.12
N HIS A 570 20.75 -22.44 -10.10
CA HIS A 570 21.22 -22.10 -8.76
C HIS A 570 22.74 -22.14 -8.62
N ASP A 571 23.26 -21.54 -7.55
CA ASP A 571 24.70 -21.39 -7.33
C ASP A 571 25.43 -22.74 -7.31
N GLU A 572 24.79 -23.79 -6.78
CA GLU A 572 25.36 -25.14 -6.81
C GLU A 572 25.46 -25.71 -8.23
N ALA A 573 24.53 -25.37 -9.14
CA ALA A 573 24.54 -25.85 -10.52
C ALA A 573 25.70 -25.24 -11.31
N PHE A 574 26.03 -23.97 -11.04
CA PHE A 574 27.24 -23.34 -11.57
C PHE A 574 28.51 -23.95 -10.95
N ALA A 575 28.53 -24.25 -9.66
CA ALA A 575 29.67 -24.89 -9.01
C ALA A 575 29.99 -26.28 -9.59
N GLU A 576 28.97 -27.04 -9.99
CA GLU A 576 29.13 -28.37 -10.62
C GLU A 576 29.86 -28.35 -11.97
N LEU A 577 30.02 -27.17 -12.60
CA LEU A 577 30.77 -27.03 -13.85
C LEU A 577 32.27 -26.75 -13.65
N GLY A 578 32.72 -26.48 -12.42
CA GLY A 578 34.13 -26.22 -12.09
C GLY A 578 34.74 -25.07 -12.91
N LEU A 579 35.85 -25.37 -13.59
CA LEU A 579 36.59 -24.42 -14.42
C LEU A 579 35.77 -23.78 -15.54
N VAL A 580 34.68 -24.43 -16.00
CA VAL A 580 33.82 -23.85 -17.04
C VAL A 580 33.12 -22.60 -16.51
N THR A 581 32.62 -22.62 -15.27
CA THR A 581 32.03 -21.44 -14.63
C THR A 581 33.06 -20.33 -14.46
N LYS A 582 34.28 -20.68 -14.04
CA LYS A 582 35.38 -19.70 -13.94
C LYS A 582 35.70 -19.08 -15.30
N TYR A 583 35.75 -19.88 -16.36
CA TYR A 583 35.95 -19.41 -17.73
C TYR A 583 34.87 -18.41 -18.15
N LEU A 584 33.60 -18.75 -17.95
CA LEU A 584 32.46 -17.92 -18.36
C LEU A 584 32.38 -16.60 -17.58
N LEU A 585 33.00 -16.52 -16.39
CA LEU A 585 33.06 -15.31 -15.57
C LEU A 585 34.33 -14.47 -15.80
N LEU A 586 35.24 -14.89 -16.70
CA LEU A 586 36.42 -14.09 -17.03
C LEU A 586 36.01 -12.79 -17.76
N PRO A 587 36.76 -11.68 -17.56
CA PRO A 587 36.49 -10.41 -18.24
C PRO A 587 36.86 -10.42 -19.74
N ALA A 588 37.34 -11.55 -20.27
CA ALA A 588 37.73 -11.68 -21.67
C ALA A 588 36.51 -11.58 -22.60
N LYS A 589 36.66 -10.90 -23.75
CA LYS A 589 35.55 -10.68 -24.71
C LYS A 589 34.81 -11.97 -25.07
N GLN A 590 35.55 -13.02 -25.43
CA GLN A 590 34.95 -14.32 -25.79
C GLN A 590 34.16 -14.94 -24.62
N SER A 591 34.70 -14.89 -23.40
CA SER A 591 34.01 -15.39 -22.20
C SER A 591 32.70 -14.65 -21.94
N ARG A 592 32.69 -13.33 -22.19
CA ARG A 592 31.49 -12.50 -22.03
C ARG A 592 30.41 -12.84 -23.05
N GLU A 593 30.79 -13.04 -24.31
CA GLU A 593 29.89 -13.47 -25.39
C GLU A 593 29.35 -14.88 -25.13
N ASP A 594 30.23 -15.81 -24.76
CA ASP A 594 29.86 -17.19 -24.39
C ASP A 594 28.85 -17.19 -23.21
N MET A 595 29.09 -16.39 -22.15
CA MET A 595 28.17 -16.27 -21.02
C MET A 595 26.85 -15.59 -21.42
N ALA A 596 26.88 -14.56 -22.27
CA ALA A 596 25.65 -13.93 -22.77
C ALA A 596 24.78 -14.93 -23.55
N ASN A 597 25.39 -15.80 -24.37
CA ASN A 597 24.69 -16.86 -25.07
C ASN A 597 24.10 -17.89 -24.09
N VAL A 598 24.84 -18.28 -23.05
CA VAL A 598 24.31 -19.17 -21.99
C VAL A 598 23.09 -18.56 -21.31
N LEU A 599 23.14 -17.27 -20.94
CA LEU A 599 22.01 -16.60 -20.28
C LEU A 599 20.77 -16.52 -21.18
N GLN A 600 20.95 -16.21 -22.47
CA GLN A 600 19.86 -16.16 -23.45
C GLN A 600 19.28 -17.56 -23.76
N TYR A 601 20.12 -18.60 -23.75
CA TYR A 601 19.68 -19.99 -23.91
C TYR A 601 18.78 -20.50 -22.78
N HIS A 602 18.91 -19.88 -21.60
CA HIS A 602 18.05 -20.14 -20.44
C HIS A 602 16.85 -19.17 -20.35
N ALA A 603 16.74 -18.22 -21.28
CA ALA A 603 15.62 -17.30 -21.38
C ALA A 603 14.65 -17.81 -22.46
N VAL A 604 13.47 -18.25 -22.03
CA VAL A 604 12.44 -18.85 -22.89
C VAL A 604 11.42 -17.78 -23.29
N ARG A 605 11.04 -17.75 -24.57
CA ARG A 605 10.02 -16.82 -25.06
C ARG A 605 8.64 -17.23 -24.57
N GLY A 606 7.86 -16.23 -24.13
CA GLY A 606 6.56 -16.41 -23.49
C GLY A 606 6.68 -16.52 -21.98
N ILE A 607 5.61 -16.13 -21.28
CA ILE A 607 5.48 -16.25 -19.83
C ILE A 607 4.75 -17.56 -19.51
N HIS A 608 5.46 -18.48 -18.86
CA HIS A 608 4.97 -19.81 -18.50
C HIS A 608 5.08 -19.98 -16.99
N TYR A 609 3.97 -19.78 -16.30
CA TYR A 609 3.84 -20.05 -14.87
C TYR A 609 3.68 -21.55 -14.62
N ASN A 610 3.94 -21.97 -13.39
CA ASN A 610 3.79 -23.36 -12.98
C ASN A 610 2.34 -23.88 -13.10
N ASP A 611 1.32 -23.04 -13.04
CA ASP A 611 -0.08 -23.45 -13.24
C ASP A 611 -0.50 -23.48 -14.72
N THR A 612 0.22 -22.78 -15.59
CA THR A 612 -0.05 -22.74 -17.04
C THR A 612 0.59 -23.90 -17.81
N LEU A 613 1.60 -24.56 -17.25
CA LEU A 613 2.28 -25.67 -17.91
C LEU A 613 1.50 -26.98 -17.76
N GLY A 614 1.62 -27.87 -18.75
CA GLY A 614 1.02 -29.21 -18.71
C GLY A 614 1.96 -30.27 -18.11
N THR A 615 1.44 -31.48 -17.88
CA THR A 615 2.24 -32.64 -17.47
C THR A 615 3.02 -33.29 -18.62
N GLU A 616 2.59 -33.03 -19.85
CA GLU A 616 3.25 -33.50 -21.07
C GLU A 616 4.37 -32.55 -21.49
N TRP A 617 5.38 -33.09 -22.18
CA TRP A 617 6.47 -32.28 -22.73
C TRP A 617 5.95 -31.36 -23.83
N ALA A 618 6.05 -30.05 -23.62
CA ALA A 618 5.71 -29.03 -24.61
C ALA A 618 6.98 -28.30 -25.09
N PRO A 619 7.18 -28.12 -26.40
CA PRO A 619 8.32 -27.37 -26.95
C PRO A 619 8.11 -25.86 -26.88
N PHE A 620 9.16 -25.13 -26.51
CA PHE A 620 9.21 -23.66 -26.48
C PHE A 620 10.52 -23.14 -27.06
N SER A 621 10.49 -21.98 -27.70
CA SER A 621 11.70 -21.35 -28.24
C SER A 621 12.40 -20.49 -27.20
N THR A 622 13.71 -20.64 -27.09
CA THR A 622 14.60 -19.76 -26.32
C THR A 622 14.89 -18.47 -27.11
N HIS A 623 15.52 -17.49 -26.47
CA HIS A 623 15.90 -16.25 -27.15
C HIS A 623 17.01 -16.41 -28.20
N THR A 624 17.78 -17.50 -28.10
CA THR A 624 18.77 -17.95 -29.11
C THR A 624 18.13 -18.78 -30.25
N ASN A 625 16.80 -18.95 -30.25
CA ASN A 625 15.97 -19.69 -31.21
C ASN A 625 16.02 -21.23 -31.14
N GLU A 626 16.75 -21.82 -30.20
CA GLU A 626 16.68 -23.26 -29.96
C GLU A 626 15.47 -23.65 -29.13
N THR A 627 15.09 -24.91 -29.22
CA THR A 627 13.95 -25.47 -28.49
C THR A 627 14.36 -25.99 -27.12
N VAL A 628 13.60 -25.59 -26.10
CA VAL A 628 13.56 -26.22 -24.79
C VAL A 628 12.18 -26.86 -24.59
N HIS A 629 12.15 -28.08 -24.07
CA HIS A 629 10.91 -28.73 -23.69
C HIS A 629 10.65 -28.50 -22.21
N LEU A 630 9.45 -28.05 -21.86
CA LEU A 630 9.02 -27.86 -20.47
C LEU A 630 7.84 -28.77 -20.14
N ARG A 631 7.77 -29.23 -18.90
CA ARG A 631 6.59 -29.91 -18.34
C ARG A 631 6.53 -29.74 -16.82
N ILE A 632 5.40 -30.11 -16.23
CA ILE A 632 5.27 -30.28 -14.79
C ILE A 632 5.37 -31.76 -14.43
N ALA A 633 6.28 -32.10 -13.51
CA ALA A 633 6.35 -33.42 -12.91
C ALA A 633 6.52 -33.30 -11.40
N ARG A 634 5.65 -33.98 -10.63
CA ARG A 634 5.68 -34.01 -9.15
C ARG A 634 5.67 -32.60 -8.53
N GLY A 635 4.92 -31.68 -9.12
CA GLY A 635 4.79 -30.29 -8.65
C GLY A 635 6.02 -29.41 -8.91
N ARG A 636 6.96 -29.86 -9.75
CA ARG A 636 8.14 -29.09 -10.20
C ARG A 636 8.09 -28.92 -11.70
N ILE A 637 8.69 -27.84 -12.18
CA ILE A 637 8.93 -27.61 -13.59
C ILE A 637 10.18 -28.38 -13.97
N GLU A 638 10.07 -29.23 -14.99
CA GLU A 638 11.19 -29.92 -15.61
C GLU A 638 11.48 -29.29 -16.96
N ALA A 639 12.75 -28.98 -17.21
CA ALA A 639 13.24 -28.43 -18.47
C ALA A 639 14.23 -29.40 -19.12
N GLN A 640 14.05 -29.65 -20.42
CA GLN A 640 14.92 -30.53 -21.20
C GLN A 640 15.35 -29.82 -22.49
N TRP A 641 16.66 -29.76 -22.71
CA TRP A 641 17.28 -29.21 -23.92
C TRP A 641 17.75 -30.34 -24.85
N ALA A 642 18.46 -29.98 -25.92
CA ALA A 642 19.00 -30.91 -26.91
C ALA A 642 19.91 -32.00 -26.33
N ASP A 643 20.55 -31.73 -25.19
CA ASP A 643 21.43 -32.67 -24.48
C ASP A 643 20.68 -33.82 -23.78
N LYS A 644 19.34 -33.82 -23.83
CA LYS A 644 18.40 -34.78 -23.21
C LYS A 644 18.48 -34.84 -21.69
N HIS A 645 19.33 -34.03 -21.06
CA HIS A 645 19.38 -33.93 -19.61
C HIS A 645 18.19 -33.10 -19.13
N VAL A 646 17.57 -33.57 -18.05
CA VAL A 646 16.46 -32.86 -17.41
C VAL A 646 17.02 -32.03 -16.26
N ALA A 647 16.72 -30.73 -16.26
CA ALA A 647 16.86 -29.85 -15.12
C ALA A 647 15.51 -29.74 -14.39
N GLN A 648 15.54 -29.71 -13.06
CA GLN A 648 14.34 -29.60 -12.23
C GLN A 648 14.32 -28.28 -11.49
N SER A 649 13.13 -27.70 -11.33
CA SER A 649 12.98 -26.47 -10.59
C SER A 649 13.04 -26.66 -9.08
N ARG A 650 13.61 -25.68 -8.36
CA ARG A 650 13.66 -25.63 -6.89
C ARG A 650 12.70 -24.59 -6.32
N VAL A 651 12.71 -23.40 -6.90
CA VAL A 651 11.78 -22.28 -6.64
C VAL A 651 11.13 -21.91 -7.96
N VAL A 652 9.80 -21.86 -7.98
CA VAL A 652 8.98 -21.53 -9.16
C VAL A 652 8.20 -20.25 -8.92
N ASP A 653 7.74 -19.65 -10.02
CA ASP A 653 6.83 -18.49 -10.03
C ASP A 653 7.38 -17.25 -9.31
N ARG A 654 8.69 -17.00 -9.41
CA ARG A 654 9.24 -15.72 -8.98
C ARG A 654 8.91 -14.66 -10.03
N LEU A 655 7.98 -13.78 -9.69
CA LEU A 655 7.48 -12.76 -10.61
C LEU A 655 8.55 -11.71 -10.90
N THR A 656 8.56 -11.22 -12.14
CA THR A 656 9.44 -10.15 -12.62
C THR A 656 8.65 -9.18 -13.49
N GLU A 657 9.18 -7.98 -13.72
CA GLU A 657 8.53 -6.95 -14.55
C GLU A 657 8.33 -7.37 -16.02
N THR A 658 9.13 -8.30 -16.53
CA THR A 658 9.09 -8.80 -17.91
C THR A 658 8.56 -10.23 -18.05
N GLY A 659 8.22 -10.88 -16.94
CA GLY A 659 7.72 -12.26 -16.94
C GLY A 659 7.98 -13.00 -15.65
N VAL A 660 8.57 -14.19 -15.73
CA VAL A 660 8.70 -15.10 -14.57
C VAL A 660 10.06 -15.77 -14.51
N LEU A 661 10.58 -15.95 -13.30
CA LEU A 661 11.81 -16.66 -12.99
C LEU A 661 11.48 -18.00 -12.33
N HIS A 662 12.06 -19.07 -12.86
CA HIS A 662 12.10 -20.39 -12.24
C HIS A 662 13.54 -20.79 -12.01
N SER A 663 13.90 -21.07 -10.76
CA SER A 663 15.26 -21.55 -10.46
C SER A 663 15.38 -23.04 -10.76
N ILE A 664 16.46 -23.45 -11.43
CA ILE A 664 16.70 -24.84 -11.88
C ILE A 664 18.03 -25.39 -11.34
N ASP A 665 18.16 -26.71 -11.35
CA ASP A 665 19.29 -27.43 -10.75
C ASP A 665 20.47 -27.78 -11.65
N ARG A 666 20.44 -27.31 -12.89
CA ARG A 666 21.48 -27.60 -13.87
C ARG A 666 21.66 -26.45 -14.84
N VAL A 667 22.89 -26.29 -15.32
CA VAL A 667 23.22 -25.38 -16.42
C VAL A 667 23.29 -26.20 -17.72
N SER A 668 22.50 -25.80 -18.71
CA SER A 668 22.52 -26.38 -20.05
C SER A 668 23.43 -25.57 -20.98
N TYR A 669 24.06 -26.22 -21.96
CA TYR A 669 24.95 -25.54 -22.90
C TYR A 669 24.24 -25.26 -24.23
N PRO A 670 24.35 -24.03 -24.78
CA PRO A 670 23.85 -23.77 -26.12
C PRO A 670 24.72 -24.48 -27.16
N PRO A 671 24.14 -24.84 -28.32
CA PRO A 671 24.85 -25.50 -29.41
C PRO A 671 26.16 -24.85 -29.85
N GLU A 672 26.16 -23.52 -29.90
CA GLU A 672 27.29 -22.73 -30.37
C GLU A 672 28.43 -22.63 -29.34
N LEU A 673 28.21 -23.05 -28.09
CA LEU A 673 29.22 -22.98 -27.05
C LEU A 673 30.23 -24.12 -27.20
N SER A 674 31.45 -23.77 -27.58
CA SER A 674 32.61 -24.67 -27.51
C SER A 674 33.47 -24.37 -26.29
N ILE A 675 33.68 -25.37 -25.43
CA ILE A 675 34.64 -25.33 -24.33
C ILE A 675 35.88 -26.12 -24.76
N SER A 676 36.96 -25.43 -25.10
CA SER A 676 38.23 -26.04 -25.49
C SER A 676 39.17 -26.23 -24.29
N MET A 677 40.20 -27.07 -24.46
CA MET A 677 41.25 -27.26 -23.46
C MET A 677 41.95 -25.94 -23.14
N GLU A 678 42.19 -25.11 -24.14
CA GLU A 678 42.80 -23.79 -23.96
C GLU A 678 41.93 -22.84 -23.13
N LYS A 679 40.60 -22.83 -23.36
CA LYS A 679 39.66 -22.04 -22.54
C LYS A 679 39.71 -22.47 -21.06
N LEU A 680 39.78 -23.78 -20.80
CA LEU A 680 39.92 -24.33 -19.45
C LEU A 680 41.28 -24.01 -18.81
N LEU A 681 42.39 -24.08 -19.56
CA LEU A 681 43.73 -23.72 -19.08
C LEU A 681 43.81 -22.24 -18.68
N ARG A 682 43.18 -21.36 -19.45
CA ARG A 682 43.08 -19.92 -19.12
C ARG A 682 42.28 -19.72 -17.83
N ALA A 683 41.16 -20.41 -17.67
CA ALA A 683 40.35 -20.35 -16.44
C ALA A 683 41.08 -20.90 -15.20
N ALA A 684 41.93 -21.90 -15.41
CA ALA A 684 42.80 -22.45 -14.37
C ALA A 684 43.99 -21.54 -13.99
N ASN A 685 44.22 -20.43 -14.72
CA ASN A 685 45.43 -19.62 -14.62
C ASN A 685 46.71 -20.47 -14.71
N ALA A 686 46.76 -21.36 -15.70
CA ALA A 686 47.83 -22.32 -15.92
C ALA A 686 48.63 -21.98 -17.19
N SER A 687 49.17 -20.77 -17.23
CA SER A 687 49.89 -20.25 -18.39
C SER A 687 51.22 -20.96 -18.62
N GLU A 688 51.90 -21.41 -17.56
CA GLU A 688 53.15 -22.16 -17.68
C GLU A 688 52.90 -23.55 -18.25
N MET A 689 51.89 -24.28 -17.76
CA MET A 689 51.55 -25.60 -18.33
C MET A 689 51.24 -25.49 -19.83
N LEU A 690 50.44 -24.48 -20.23
CA LEU A 690 50.16 -24.22 -21.62
C LEU A 690 51.45 -23.96 -22.43
N ARG A 691 52.36 -23.14 -21.91
CA ARG A 691 53.67 -22.88 -22.56
C ARG A 691 54.49 -24.15 -22.72
N LEU A 692 54.53 -24.99 -21.69
CA LEU A 692 55.30 -26.24 -21.69
C LEU A 692 54.74 -27.28 -22.67
N VAL A 693 53.41 -27.43 -22.75
CA VAL A 693 52.74 -28.32 -23.72
C VAL A 693 53.11 -27.93 -25.15
N ARG A 694 53.09 -26.63 -25.48
CA ARG A 694 53.49 -26.14 -26.80
C ARG A 694 54.98 -26.33 -27.07
N ARG A 695 55.83 -25.98 -26.11
CA ARG A 695 57.30 -26.11 -26.25
C ARG A 695 57.76 -27.54 -26.46
N THR A 696 57.05 -28.52 -25.89
CA THR A 696 57.38 -29.95 -25.98
C THR A 696 56.75 -30.65 -27.19
N GLY A 697 56.02 -29.93 -28.04
CA GLY A 697 55.34 -30.46 -29.22
C GLY A 697 54.16 -31.37 -28.89
N PHE A 698 53.55 -31.20 -27.71
CA PHE A 698 52.32 -31.88 -27.32
C PHE A 698 51.07 -31.03 -27.63
N ASP A 699 51.16 -30.09 -28.57
CA ASP A 699 50.06 -29.20 -29.00
C ASP A 699 48.79 -29.96 -29.39
N TRP A 700 48.94 -31.15 -29.97
CA TRP A 700 47.85 -32.05 -30.35
C TRP A 700 46.89 -32.39 -29.19
N VAL A 701 47.36 -32.32 -27.94
CA VAL A 701 46.53 -32.51 -26.74
C VAL A 701 45.47 -31.42 -26.62
N LEU A 702 45.78 -30.21 -27.10
CA LEU A 702 44.88 -29.06 -27.10
C LEU A 702 43.86 -29.15 -28.24
N ASP A 703 44.30 -29.66 -29.40
CA ASP A 703 43.52 -29.80 -30.63
C ASP A 703 42.68 -31.09 -30.70
N ARG A 704 42.77 -31.94 -29.66
CA ARG A 704 42.00 -33.18 -29.46
C ARG A 704 42.31 -34.31 -30.46
N GLU A 705 43.37 -34.20 -31.25
CA GLU A 705 43.82 -35.26 -32.16
C GLU A 705 44.87 -36.14 -31.46
N VAL A 706 44.55 -37.40 -31.15
CA VAL A 706 45.54 -38.35 -30.59
C VAL A 706 46.42 -38.90 -31.72
N PRO A 707 47.75 -38.66 -31.72
CA PRO A 707 48.63 -39.20 -32.74
C PRO A 707 48.67 -40.73 -32.66
N HIS A 708 48.53 -41.40 -33.81
CA HIS A 708 48.59 -42.86 -33.97
C HIS A 708 47.42 -43.70 -33.42
N ASP A 709 46.17 -43.19 -33.45
CA ASP A 709 44.99 -44.04 -33.24
C ASP A 709 44.71 -44.95 -34.47
N THR A 710 45.63 -45.87 -34.76
CA THR A 710 45.48 -46.87 -35.83
C THR A 710 44.74 -48.08 -35.28
N GLY A 711 43.41 -47.98 -35.18
CA GLY A 711 42.52 -49.15 -35.14
C GLY A 711 42.15 -49.72 -33.78
N SER A 712 42.22 -48.94 -32.69
CA SER A 712 41.58 -49.28 -31.43
C SER A 712 40.06 -49.43 -31.61
N ARG A 713 39.41 -50.38 -30.91
CA ARG A 713 37.93 -50.53 -30.91
C ARG A 713 37.21 -49.35 -30.25
N CYS A 714 37.93 -48.48 -29.55
CA CYS A 714 37.37 -47.35 -28.80
C CYS A 714 38.23 -46.11 -28.97
N ALA A 715 37.57 -44.95 -29.08
CA ALA A 715 38.23 -43.66 -29.07
C ALA A 715 38.93 -43.44 -27.71
N LYS A 716 40.20 -43.02 -27.75
CA LYS A 716 40.92 -42.53 -26.57
C LYS A 716 40.61 -41.06 -26.35
N LYS A 717 40.41 -40.65 -25.09
CA LYS A 717 40.29 -39.24 -24.71
C LYS A 717 41.48 -38.78 -23.88
N THR A 718 41.84 -37.52 -24.04
CA THR A 718 43.00 -36.92 -23.37
C THR A 718 42.57 -36.13 -22.15
N VAL A 719 43.15 -36.42 -20.99
CA VAL A 719 42.91 -35.66 -19.75
C VAL A 719 44.21 -35.07 -19.27
N LEU A 720 44.26 -33.75 -19.16
CA LEU A 720 45.44 -33.02 -18.77
C LEU A 720 45.43 -32.78 -17.25
N LEU A 721 46.48 -33.22 -16.59
CA LEU A 721 46.77 -32.86 -15.21
C LEU A 721 47.57 -31.56 -15.24
N VAL A 722 47.02 -30.49 -14.69
CA VAL A 722 47.52 -29.15 -14.87
C VAL A 722 47.95 -28.59 -13.52
N PRO A 723 49.25 -28.62 -13.21
CA PRO A 723 49.76 -27.89 -12.07
C PRO A 723 49.49 -26.39 -12.25
N THR A 724 49.08 -25.73 -11.18
CA THR A 724 48.93 -24.27 -11.18
C THR A 724 50.27 -23.57 -11.40
N ASP A 725 50.27 -22.34 -11.90
CA ASP A 725 51.50 -21.56 -12.06
C ASP A 725 52.24 -21.38 -10.71
N ALA A 726 51.50 -21.32 -9.60
CA ALA A 726 52.06 -21.32 -8.23
C ALA A 726 52.70 -22.67 -7.82
N ALA A 727 52.28 -23.78 -8.41
CA ALA A 727 52.96 -25.07 -8.25
C ALA A 727 54.28 -25.09 -9.02
N PHE A 728 54.31 -24.59 -10.25
CA PHE A 728 55.55 -24.45 -11.03
C PHE A 728 56.56 -23.51 -10.36
N ALA A 729 56.11 -22.42 -9.74
CA ALA A 729 56.98 -21.48 -9.02
C ALA A 729 57.74 -22.12 -7.83
N ARG A 730 57.26 -23.24 -7.29
CA ARG A 730 57.92 -23.97 -6.19
C ARG A 730 58.95 -24.98 -6.65
N MET A 731 59.11 -25.15 -7.95
CA MET A 731 60.00 -26.13 -8.59
C MET A 731 61.13 -25.42 -9.33
N ASN A 732 62.31 -26.04 -9.39
CA ASN A 732 63.40 -25.53 -10.21
C ASN A 732 63.20 -25.89 -11.70
N LEU A 733 62.29 -25.17 -12.38
CA LEU A 733 61.94 -25.43 -13.78
C LEU A 733 63.14 -25.31 -14.73
N THR A 734 64.16 -24.49 -14.39
CA THR A 734 65.38 -24.32 -15.20
C THR A 734 66.13 -25.63 -15.43
N HIS A 735 66.09 -26.55 -14.47
CA HIS A 735 66.70 -27.88 -14.59
C HIS A 735 66.07 -28.66 -15.76
N TYR A 736 64.74 -28.65 -15.85
CA TYR A 736 64.02 -29.35 -16.90
C TYR A 736 64.12 -28.61 -18.23
N GLU A 737 64.08 -27.27 -18.22
CA GLU A 737 64.20 -26.50 -19.47
C GLU A 737 65.59 -26.61 -20.13
N SER A 738 66.62 -26.99 -19.37
CA SER A 738 67.96 -27.24 -19.89
C SER A 738 68.09 -28.53 -20.72
N ASP A 739 67.14 -29.47 -20.57
CA ASP A 739 67.14 -30.76 -21.25
C ASP A 739 65.76 -31.05 -21.85
N GLU A 740 65.67 -31.03 -23.18
CA GLU A 740 64.41 -31.23 -23.90
C GLU A 740 63.78 -32.60 -23.60
N MET A 741 64.58 -33.64 -23.36
CA MET A 741 64.08 -34.97 -23.05
C MET A 741 63.48 -35.00 -21.64
N LEU A 742 64.14 -34.38 -20.66
CA LEU A 742 63.59 -34.26 -19.31
C LEU A 742 62.30 -33.44 -19.29
N LEU A 743 62.26 -32.32 -20.02
CA LEU A 743 61.06 -31.51 -20.13
C LEU A 743 59.90 -32.28 -20.78
N ARG A 744 60.17 -33.02 -21.86
CA ARG A 744 59.17 -33.88 -22.51
C ARG A 744 58.65 -34.96 -21.56
N THR A 745 59.51 -35.61 -20.76
CA THR A 745 59.05 -36.60 -19.78
C THR A 745 58.19 -36.00 -18.67
N LEU A 746 58.51 -34.78 -18.21
CA LEU A 746 57.73 -34.06 -17.22
C LEU A 746 56.32 -33.76 -17.73
N VAL A 747 56.19 -33.23 -18.95
CA VAL A 747 54.88 -32.92 -19.54
C VAL A 747 54.11 -34.21 -19.87
N ALA A 748 54.78 -35.25 -20.38
CA ALA A 748 54.14 -36.54 -20.67
C ALA A 748 53.54 -37.21 -19.41
N GLN A 749 54.16 -37.04 -18.23
CA GLN A 749 53.62 -37.54 -16.96
C GLN A 749 52.24 -36.94 -16.61
N HIS A 750 51.96 -35.74 -17.13
CA HIS A 750 50.74 -34.98 -16.86
C HIS A 750 49.67 -35.15 -17.95
N ILE A 751 49.92 -35.92 -19.00
CA ILE A 751 48.96 -36.20 -20.06
C ILE A 751 48.42 -37.62 -19.85
N LEU A 752 47.15 -37.75 -19.48
CA LEU A 752 46.48 -39.04 -19.34
C LEU A 752 45.78 -39.42 -20.64
N LEU A 753 45.98 -40.66 -21.07
CA LEU A 753 45.20 -41.28 -22.16
C LEU A 753 44.20 -42.24 -21.53
N VAL A 754 42.91 -42.02 -21.79
CA VAL A 754 41.83 -42.78 -21.17
C VAL A 754 40.97 -43.43 -22.22
N ASP A 755 40.89 -44.75 -22.17
CA ASP A 755 40.03 -45.56 -23.03
C ASP A 755 38.57 -45.51 -22.56
N ASP A 756 37.63 -45.34 -23.49
CA ASP A 756 36.20 -45.25 -23.18
C ASP A 756 35.43 -46.60 -23.30
N CYS A 757 36.15 -47.73 -23.35
CA CYS A 757 35.58 -49.05 -23.67
C CYS A 757 34.66 -49.71 -22.60
N GLY A 758 34.19 -49.02 -21.56
CA GLY A 758 33.72 -49.70 -20.33
C GLY A 758 32.38 -49.26 -19.74
N LYS A 759 31.28 -49.92 -20.16
CA LYS A 759 29.87 -49.94 -19.64
C LYS A 759 29.22 -48.57 -19.41
N LYS A 760 27.91 -48.45 -19.69
CA LYS A 760 27.07 -47.29 -19.28
C LYS A 760 27.22 -47.05 -17.77
N ARG A 761 28.16 -46.19 -17.40
CA ARG A 761 28.49 -45.86 -16.01
C ARG A 761 27.47 -44.84 -15.51
N ARG A 762 27.08 -44.94 -14.23
CA ARG A 762 26.22 -43.93 -13.59
C ARG A 762 26.91 -42.57 -13.76
N ALA A 763 26.22 -41.62 -14.38
CA ALA A 763 26.68 -40.25 -14.47
C ALA A 763 26.99 -39.74 -13.06
N SER A 764 28.23 -39.27 -12.83
CA SER A 764 28.49 -38.45 -11.65
C SER A 764 27.68 -37.16 -11.78
N PRO A 765 27.15 -36.61 -10.67
CA PRO A 765 26.49 -35.31 -10.71
C PRO A 765 27.46 -34.22 -11.22
N LEU A 766 28.73 -34.32 -10.83
CA LEU A 766 29.81 -33.52 -11.37
C LEU A 766 30.17 -33.99 -12.78
N ARG A 767 30.25 -33.05 -13.73
CA ARG A 767 30.67 -33.26 -15.13
C ARG A 767 32.19 -33.49 -15.20
N LEU A 768 32.69 -34.53 -14.52
CA LEU A 768 34.12 -34.84 -14.42
C LEU A 768 34.69 -35.35 -15.76
N PRO A 769 35.94 -34.98 -16.13
CA PRO A 769 36.61 -35.48 -17.33
C PRO A 769 36.76 -37.01 -17.33
N ILE A 770 37.02 -37.58 -16.15
CA ILE A 770 37.14 -39.01 -15.88
C ILE A 770 36.43 -39.35 -14.57
N SER A 771 36.00 -40.61 -14.44
CA SER A 771 35.42 -41.11 -13.19
C SER A 771 36.51 -41.23 -12.12
N LEU A 772 36.48 -40.34 -11.13
CA LEU A 772 37.37 -40.40 -9.95
C LEU A 772 36.82 -41.38 -8.90
N GLN A 773 37.06 -42.68 -9.11
CA GLN A 773 36.86 -43.69 -8.07
C GLN A 773 38.08 -43.76 -7.16
N ASP A 774 37.88 -44.20 -5.92
CA ASP A 774 39.00 -44.47 -5.03
C ASP A 774 39.85 -45.62 -5.60
N ASP A 775 41.17 -45.47 -5.56
CA ASP A 775 42.15 -46.36 -6.19
C ASP A 775 42.02 -46.50 -7.72
N ALA A 776 41.38 -45.54 -8.41
CA ALA A 776 41.35 -45.52 -9.86
C ALA A 776 42.75 -45.28 -10.43
N VAL A 777 43.21 -46.16 -11.33
CA VAL A 777 44.52 -46.05 -11.99
C VAL A 777 44.32 -45.65 -13.44
N HIS A 778 45.02 -44.59 -13.85
CA HIS A 778 45.04 -44.09 -15.21
C HIS A 778 46.48 -44.01 -15.72
N VAL A 779 46.68 -44.30 -17.00
CA VAL A 779 48.00 -44.36 -17.60
C VAL A 779 48.35 -42.99 -18.19
N SER A 780 49.53 -42.46 -17.86
CA SER A 780 50.04 -41.26 -18.52
C SER A 780 50.79 -41.60 -19.81
N LEU A 781 50.97 -40.60 -20.68
CA LEU A 781 51.75 -40.71 -21.90
C LEU A 781 53.22 -41.11 -21.64
N LEU A 782 53.71 -40.94 -20.41
CA LEU A 782 55.06 -41.36 -20.03
C LEU A 782 55.19 -42.88 -19.84
N ASP A 783 54.09 -43.61 -19.65
CA ASP A 783 54.13 -45.05 -19.39
C ASP A 783 54.52 -45.87 -20.63
N LYS A 784 55.31 -46.93 -20.43
CA LYS A 784 55.71 -47.84 -21.49
C LYS A 784 54.55 -48.49 -22.23
N SER A 785 53.39 -48.71 -21.58
CA SER A 785 52.24 -49.30 -22.27
C SER A 785 51.64 -48.37 -23.33
N GLU A 786 51.87 -47.06 -23.22
CA GLU A 786 51.42 -46.03 -24.16
C GLU A 786 52.58 -45.50 -25.04
N GLY A 787 53.70 -46.23 -25.10
CA GLY A 787 54.87 -45.86 -25.91
C GLY A 787 55.83 -44.88 -25.24
N GLY A 788 55.64 -44.56 -23.96
CA GLY A 788 56.53 -43.72 -23.17
C GLY A 788 57.80 -44.44 -22.67
N THR A 789 58.67 -43.70 -21.97
CA THR A 789 60.00 -44.17 -21.57
C THR A 789 60.06 -44.81 -20.18
N SER A 790 59.02 -44.64 -19.34
CA SER A 790 59.04 -45.05 -17.92
C SER A 790 58.17 -46.28 -17.63
N GLN A 791 58.62 -47.14 -16.71
CA GLN A 791 57.79 -48.21 -16.12
C GLN A 791 56.88 -47.72 -14.99
N HIS A 792 57.01 -46.45 -14.61
CA HIS A 792 56.28 -45.81 -13.53
C HIS A 792 55.44 -44.65 -14.05
N GLY A 793 54.82 -44.79 -15.23
CA GLY A 793 53.97 -43.74 -15.82
C GLY A 793 52.51 -43.80 -15.36
N ALA A 794 52.07 -44.89 -14.74
CA ALA A 794 50.72 -45.03 -14.19
C ALA A 794 50.49 -44.12 -12.96
N LEU A 795 49.35 -43.42 -12.95
CA LEU A 795 48.91 -42.53 -11.89
C LEU A 795 47.68 -43.11 -11.18
N ALA A 796 47.70 -43.10 -9.85
CA ALA A 796 46.59 -43.54 -9.01
C ALA A 796 45.89 -42.32 -8.38
N PHE A 797 44.56 -42.31 -8.45
CA PHE A 797 43.70 -41.35 -7.79
C PHE A 797 43.15 -41.95 -6.51
N ARG A 798 43.32 -41.24 -5.40
CA ARG A 798 42.87 -41.68 -4.08
C ARG A 798 42.07 -40.58 -3.40
N ARG A 799 40.93 -40.94 -2.83
CA ARG A 799 40.14 -40.00 -2.03
C ARG A 799 40.78 -39.88 -0.65
N VAL A 800 41.20 -38.67 -0.29
CA VAL A 800 41.86 -38.36 0.99
C VAL A 800 40.98 -37.55 1.93
N SER A 801 40.00 -36.82 1.40
CA SER A 801 39.09 -35.99 2.19
C SER A 801 37.75 -35.85 1.49
N ARG A 802 36.79 -35.22 2.17
CA ARG A 802 35.56 -34.75 1.53
C ARG A 802 35.90 -33.54 0.64
N PRO A 803 35.17 -33.34 -0.48
CA PRO A 803 35.31 -32.13 -1.27
C PRO A 803 35.13 -30.89 -0.39
N SER A 804 35.95 -29.88 -0.63
CA SER A 804 35.94 -28.57 0.02
C SER A 804 35.94 -27.48 -1.06
N ALA A 805 35.77 -26.22 -0.69
CA ALA A 805 35.77 -25.11 -1.65
C ALA A 805 37.05 -25.04 -2.50
N ASP A 806 38.19 -25.44 -1.93
CA ASP A 806 39.51 -25.31 -2.57
C ASP A 806 40.06 -26.64 -3.14
N ALA A 807 39.39 -27.77 -2.89
CA ALA A 807 39.88 -29.08 -3.34
C ALA A 807 38.77 -30.13 -3.45
N LEU A 808 38.81 -30.96 -4.50
CA LEU A 808 37.87 -32.07 -4.72
C LEU A 808 38.01 -33.23 -3.72
N GLY A 809 39.05 -33.19 -2.87
CA GLY A 809 39.34 -34.23 -1.88
C GLY A 809 40.02 -35.47 -2.45
N TYR A 810 40.55 -35.38 -3.67
CA TYR A 810 41.36 -36.42 -4.31
C TYR A 810 42.84 -36.03 -4.35
N VAL A 811 43.70 -37.02 -4.22
CA VAL A 811 45.13 -36.94 -4.50
C VAL A 811 45.43 -37.83 -5.70
N VAL A 812 46.22 -37.32 -6.62
CA VAL A 812 46.80 -38.09 -7.72
C VAL A 812 48.28 -38.28 -7.46
N GLY A 813 48.81 -39.48 -7.67
CA GLY A 813 50.24 -39.74 -7.50
C GLY A 813 50.74 -40.94 -8.30
N VAL A 814 52.06 -41.04 -8.44
CA VAL A 814 52.69 -42.11 -9.22
C VAL A 814 52.53 -43.46 -8.52
N LEU A 815 51.91 -44.42 -9.22
CA LEU A 815 51.59 -45.74 -8.67
C LEU A 815 52.86 -46.48 -8.26
N GLY A 816 52.83 -47.10 -7.08
CA GLY A 816 53.95 -47.92 -6.57
C GLY A 816 55.12 -47.12 -6.00
N THR A 817 55.00 -45.79 -5.89
CA THR A 817 56.03 -44.93 -5.29
C THR A 817 55.70 -44.62 -3.83
N ARG A 818 56.71 -44.64 -2.95
CA ARG A 818 56.62 -44.08 -1.60
C ARG A 818 57.43 -42.79 -1.62
N GLY A 819 56.79 -41.67 -1.29
CA GLY A 819 57.44 -40.36 -1.19
C GLY A 819 58.66 -40.44 -0.29
N THR A 820 59.82 -40.56 -0.90
CA THR A 820 61.13 -40.66 -0.25
C THR A 820 62.02 -39.75 -1.06
N SER A 821 62.79 -38.89 -0.38
CA SER A 821 63.73 -37.90 -0.94
C SER A 821 63.21 -36.51 -1.38
N GLY A 822 62.19 -35.93 -0.74
CA GLY A 822 61.87 -34.50 -0.88
C GLY A 822 61.21 -34.06 -2.20
N HIS A 823 61.14 -34.94 -3.21
CA HIS A 823 60.36 -34.74 -4.44
C HIS A 823 58.89 -35.10 -4.23
N ARG A 824 57.97 -34.32 -4.81
CA ARG A 824 56.52 -34.57 -4.75
C ARG A 824 56.10 -35.46 -5.93
N HIS A 825 55.93 -36.76 -5.67
CA HIS A 825 55.35 -37.70 -6.64
C HIS A 825 53.81 -37.80 -6.53
N TYR A 826 53.19 -36.81 -5.89
CA TYR A 826 51.75 -36.71 -5.72
C TYR A 826 51.32 -35.24 -5.67
N ALA A 827 50.06 -34.97 -6.00
CA ALA A 827 49.44 -33.67 -5.91
C ALA A 827 47.95 -33.80 -5.55
N HIS A 828 47.40 -32.80 -4.87
CA HIS A 828 45.97 -32.67 -4.61
C HIS A 828 45.25 -32.11 -5.83
N VAL A 829 44.09 -32.68 -6.13
CA VAL A 829 43.20 -32.18 -7.18
C VAL A 829 42.38 -31.02 -6.64
N LEU A 830 42.61 -29.83 -7.21
CA LEU A 830 41.98 -28.58 -6.82
C LEU A 830 40.61 -28.43 -7.49
N ASP A 831 40.59 -28.42 -8.82
CA ASP A 831 39.41 -28.15 -9.64
C ASP A 831 39.44 -29.01 -10.92
N PHE A 832 38.33 -29.03 -11.66
CA PHE A 832 38.19 -29.78 -12.89
C PHE A 832 37.47 -28.98 -13.97
N GLY A 833 37.69 -29.36 -15.23
CA GLY A 833 36.95 -28.80 -16.36
C GLY A 833 36.84 -29.83 -17.45
N SER A 834 35.63 -30.06 -17.95
CA SER A 834 35.41 -30.94 -19.10
C SER A 834 35.30 -30.09 -20.36
N VAL A 835 35.92 -30.59 -21.42
CA VAL A 835 35.80 -30.03 -22.75
C VAL A 835 34.37 -30.28 -23.25
N TYR A 836 33.81 -29.38 -24.06
CA TYR A 836 32.46 -29.51 -24.60
C TYR A 836 32.41 -28.96 -26.03
N ASP A 837 31.76 -29.69 -26.92
CA ASP A 837 31.60 -29.33 -28.33
C ASP A 837 30.49 -30.19 -28.95
N GLN A 838 29.38 -29.58 -29.38
CA GLN A 838 28.21 -30.36 -29.79
C GLN A 838 28.44 -31.14 -31.09
N GLU A 839 29.18 -30.59 -32.06
CA GLU A 839 29.40 -31.23 -33.37
C GLU A 839 30.32 -32.45 -33.26
N ALA A 840 31.29 -32.39 -32.35
CA ALA A 840 32.21 -33.49 -32.11
C ALA A 840 31.60 -34.60 -31.24
N CYS A 841 30.58 -34.31 -30.42
CA CYS A 841 30.07 -35.21 -29.39
C CYS A 841 28.76 -35.92 -29.75
N HIS A 842 28.81 -36.87 -30.69
CA HIS A 842 27.71 -37.83 -30.86
C HIS A 842 27.74 -38.89 -29.74
N GLU A 843 26.65 -38.98 -28.96
CA GLU A 843 26.40 -40.01 -27.93
C GLU A 843 27.45 -40.14 -26.79
N ALA A 844 27.51 -39.17 -25.88
CA ALA A 844 28.19 -39.28 -24.56
C ALA A 844 29.69 -39.66 -24.55
N LEU A 845 30.34 -39.74 -25.71
CA LEU A 845 31.67 -40.35 -25.89
C LEU A 845 32.77 -39.38 -26.28
N CYS A 846 32.52 -38.08 -26.19
CA CYS A 846 33.49 -37.09 -26.61
C CYS A 846 33.64 -36.06 -25.50
N ALA A 847 34.86 -36.00 -24.99
CA ALA A 847 35.62 -34.81 -24.69
C ALA A 847 36.54 -35.09 -23.50
N GLY A 848 37.82 -34.76 -23.71
CA GLY A 848 38.82 -34.76 -22.66
C GLY A 848 38.52 -33.73 -21.57
N GLY A 849 39.53 -33.40 -20.78
CA GLY A 849 39.38 -32.32 -19.81
C GLY A 849 40.63 -32.09 -19.00
N ILE A 850 40.47 -31.29 -17.96
CA ILE A 850 41.56 -30.83 -17.10
C ILE A 850 41.24 -31.16 -15.65
N PHE A 851 42.26 -31.58 -14.92
CA PHE A 851 42.29 -31.48 -13.47
C PHE A 851 43.40 -30.52 -13.08
N THR A 852 43.08 -29.50 -12.29
CA THR A 852 44.10 -28.60 -11.75
C THR A 852 44.71 -29.18 -10.48
N LEU A 853 46.01 -29.00 -10.33
CA LEU A 853 46.79 -29.59 -9.25
C LEU A 853 47.50 -28.52 -8.43
N ASP A 854 47.63 -28.81 -7.13
CA ASP A 854 48.39 -27.99 -6.19
C ASP A 854 49.91 -28.23 -6.25
N GLY A 855 50.37 -29.14 -7.10
CA GLY A 855 51.75 -29.60 -7.19
C GLY A 855 52.06 -30.14 -8.58
N VAL A 856 53.32 -30.07 -8.98
CA VAL A 856 53.83 -30.72 -10.19
C VAL A 856 54.17 -32.17 -9.83
N ILE A 857 53.66 -33.12 -10.61
CA ILE A 857 53.97 -34.54 -10.43
C ILE A 857 55.27 -34.86 -11.18
N GLU A 858 56.39 -34.93 -10.47
CA GLU A 858 57.68 -35.24 -11.08
C GLU A 858 57.74 -36.72 -11.50
N PRO A 859 58.30 -37.04 -12.69
CA PRO A 859 58.54 -38.42 -13.13
C PRO A 859 59.40 -39.20 -12.12
N TYR A 860 58.91 -40.35 -11.68
CA TYR A 860 59.66 -41.16 -10.73
C TYR A 860 60.82 -41.90 -11.39
N LEU A 861 62.03 -41.65 -10.88
CA LEU A 861 63.24 -42.39 -11.24
C LEU A 861 63.71 -43.18 -10.01
N PRO A 862 63.77 -44.53 -10.06
CA PRO A 862 64.27 -45.31 -8.94
C PRO A 862 65.73 -44.95 -8.65
N GLY A 863 66.03 -44.70 -7.37
CA GLY A 863 67.38 -44.34 -6.92
C GLY A 863 68.42 -45.40 -7.28
N TRP A 864 69.71 -45.01 -7.29
CA TRP A 864 70.83 -45.87 -7.71
C TRP A 864 70.81 -47.25 -7.05
N PHE A 865 70.45 -47.33 -5.75
CA PHE A 865 70.36 -48.60 -5.03
C PHE A 865 69.24 -49.52 -5.55
N PHE A 866 68.08 -49.00 -5.96
CA PHE A 866 67.03 -49.83 -6.56
C PHE A 866 67.33 -50.18 -8.02
N ARG A 867 68.06 -49.30 -8.74
CA ARG A 867 68.45 -49.50 -10.13
C ARG A 867 69.62 -50.48 -10.30
N TRP A 868 70.58 -50.47 -9.36
CA TRP A 868 71.84 -51.23 -9.44
C TRP A 868 72.18 -52.05 -8.20
N GLY A 869 71.51 -51.83 -7.06
CA GLY A 869 71.89 -52.45 -5.79
C GLY A 869 71.76 -53.97 -5.76
N TRP A 870 70.94 -54.58 -6.62
CA TRP A 870 70.93 -56.03 -6.78
C TRP A 870 72.25 -56.54 -7.39
N PHE A 871 72.83 -55.82 -8.37
CA PHE A 871 74.16 -56.13 -8.91
C PHE A 871 75.23 -55.96 -7.83
N SER A 872 75.13 -54.93 -6.99
CA SER A 872 76.05 -54.74 -5.87
C SER A 872 75.90 -55.81 -4.79
N LEU A 873 74.67 -56.27 -4.49
CA LEU A 873 74.39 -57.33 -3.53
C LEU A 873 74.88 -58.69 -4.04
N VAL A 874 74.66 -59.00 -5.31
CA VAL A 874 75.18 -60.22 -5.95
C VAL A 874 76.70 -60.17 -6.06
N GLY A 875 77.28 -58.99 -6.36
CA GLY A 875 78.72 -58.77 -6.30
C GLY A 875 79.28 -59.00 -4.89
N LEU A 876 78.65 -58.44 -3.86
CA LEU A 876 79.06 -58.60 -2.46
C LEU A 876 78.93 -60.06 -2.00
N LEU A 877 77.82 -60.74 -2.33
CA LEU A 877 77.64 -62.16 -2.05
C LEU A 877 78.67 -63.02 -2.78
N GLY A 878 79.02 -62.66 -4.03
CA GLY A 878 80.09 -63.30 -4.79
C GLY A 878 81.46 -63.13 -4.13
N VAL A 879 81.78 -61.94 -3.63
CA VAL A 879 83.01 -61.66 -2.88
C VAL A 879 83.04 -62.42 -1.56
N VAL A 880 81.94 -62.44 -0.81
CA VAL A 880 81.84 -63.20 0.45
C VAL A 880 81.98 -64.70 0.20
N ALA A 881 81.36 -65.23 -0.87
CA ALA A 881 81.51 -66.62 -1.28
C ALA A 881 82.98 -66.94 -1.66
N LEU A 882 83.65 -66.08 -2.42
CA LEU A 882 85.08 -66.24 -2.75
C LEU A 882 85.98 -66.15 -1.52
N CYS A 883 85.73 -65.22 -0.61
CA CYS A 883 86.48 -65.08 0.64
C CYS A 883 86.28 -66.28 1.57
N SER A 884 85.05 -66.79 1.69
CA SER A 884 84.76 -68.00 2.47
C SER A 884 85.38 -69.26 1.84
N GLY A 885 85.38 -69.37 0.51
CA GLY A 885 86.10 -70.41 -0.23
C GLY A 885 87.62 -70.33 -0.04
N GLY A 886 88.20 -69.13 -0.11
CA GLY A 886 89.62 -68.87 0.14
C GLY A 886 90.03 -69.18 1.59
N ALA A 887 89.21 -68.79 2.56
CA ALA A 887 89.44 -69.12 3.97
C ALA A 887 89.36 -70.63 4.24
N TYR A 888 88.44 -71.34 3.59
CA TYR A 888 88.33 -72.80 3.66
C TYR A 888 89.57 -73.49 3.07
N VAL A 889 90.09 -73.02 1.92
CA VAL A 889 91.32 -73.54 1.30
C VAL A 889 92.55 -73.25 2.17
N TYR A 890 92.66 -72.04 2.74
CA TYR A 890 93.74 -71.67 3.65
C TYR A 890 93.76 -72.52 4.94
N LEU A 891 92.59 -72.79 5.53
CA LEU A 891 92.46 -73.67 6.70
C LEU A 891 92.76 -75.13 6.35
N CYS A 892 92.37 -75.60 5.17
CA CYS A 892 92.73 -76.94 4.67
C CYS A 892 94.25 -77.09 4.48
N MET A 893 94.93 -76.10 3.90
CA MET A 893 96.39 -76.11 3.73
C MET A 893 97.14 -76.05 5.07
N ARG A 894 96.65 -75.28 6.04
CA ARG A 894 97.26 -75.21 7.39
C ARG A 894 97.15 -76.51 8.18
N SER A 895 96.16 -77.36 7.90
CA SER A 895 95.98 -78.66 8.57
C SER A 895 96.87 -79.80 8.04
N ARG A 896 97.60 -79.60 6.93
CA ARG A 896 98.24 -80.70 6.17
C ARG A 896 99.77 -80.71 6.04
N GLY A 897 100.52 -79.94 6.83
CA GLY A 897 101.89 -80.38 7.18
C GLY A 897 102.99 -79.33 7.19
N TYR A 898 103.60 -79.19 8.37
CA TYR A 898 105.03 -78.99 8.53
C TYR A 898 105.60 -80.23 9.23
N ARG A 899 106.49 -80.98 8.56
CA ARG A 899 107.46 -81.91 9.15
C ARG A 899 108.85 -81.59 8.58
N GLN A 900 109.73 -81.07 9.45
CA GLN A 900 111.22 -81.06 9.53
C GLN A 900 112.06 -80.80 8.23
N ILE A 901 112.79 -79.68 8.06
CA ILE A 901 114.10 -79.18 8.62
C ILE A 901 115.31 -80.10 8.29
N PRO A 902 116.44 -79.57 7.75
CA PRO A 902 117.61 -79.25 8.61
C PRO A 902 118.39 -77.96 8.27
N ASP A 903 119.00 -77.43 9.33
CA ASP A 903 119.96 -76.32 9.41
C ASP A 903 121.29 -76.59 8.68
N ALA A 904 121.97 -75.51 8.27
CA ALA A 904 123.35 -75.50 7.78
C ALA A 904 124.30 -74.94 8.84
N LEU A 905 125.49 -75.55 8.92
CA LEU A 905 126.61 -75.28 9.83
C LEU A 905 127.38 -73.97 9.52
N GLU A 906 127.82 -73.29 10.58
CA GLU A 906 129.09 -72.56 10.74
C GLU A 906 129.63 -72.98 12.14
N GLY A 907 130.75 -73.71 12.31
CA GLY A 907 132.17 -73.29 12.30
C GLY A 907 132.58 -72.81 13.72
N GLU A 908 133.69 -73.14 14.40
CA GLU A 908 134.93 -73.93 14.27
C GLU A 908 135.52 -74.07 15.70
N GLU A 909 136.19 -75.17 16.05
CA GLU A 909 137.39 -75.22 16.93
C GLU A 909 138.04 -76.62 16.90
N GLU A 910 139.36 -76.62 16.63
CA GLU A 910 140.41 -77.67 16.65
C GLU A 910 140.41 -78.86 15.67
#